data_AF-A0A7Z0EMN6-F1
#
_entry.id   AF-A0A7Z0EMN6-F1
#
_cell.length_a   1.000
_cell.length_b   1.000
_cell.length_c   1.000
_cell.angle_alpha   90.00
_cell.angle_beta   90.00
_cell.angle_gamma   90.00
#
_symmetry.space_group_name_H-M   'P 1'
#
loop_
_entity.id
_entity.type
_entity.pdbx_description
1 polymer ?
#
loop_
_entity_poly.entity_id
_entity_poly.type
_entity_poly.pdbx_seq_one_letter_code
_entity_poly.pdbx_strand_id
1 'polypeptide(L)'
;MPPRSREPREQAESTTERRLPPPAQDSPEREDQQRIGEALLNDDGRIQDTPQAKTIAIEALARRMRTPTRELAVSAIGLNVGTDMVERLGDHRYVLVPFNEEYPSMGADVLHVDELDPAAEPRHASDRVVPMDRPEADTLVRQIAVSEVMGAWAYGSNNNVRALAIQEAAKEEFNIPRVLEWSMDSAMRKKVDIELGYSRNAYKDFLRAQWDMTQETLAQRGISELVGYRTLTWAEGDPRPEWAGQEVGSTFQALHRPLESWTADREVAAAWLETRGGPGVILAERIPAEDVLSVPLTGMGYLGQKEWVALASERPTMMDGVSLGREQERAAERSAASSVKVGGPALGGGAPTRTPDTEAQGTNPPWQPLEITGHQLDPTDLFDHQTVRTLEGDQHPGWWPKDDSGYAISKRDLDFLGIDPVQIKWLAGKEAPMGMTPELYDQFGTELLEALQRDGIPADQVDIRLKGTASGFFSGIHKELPREEAIPDHPEAVERMRAWFGDSGQRPVRRPHDSMWRLGLESVPSDFDLDINSTRMIRAAREHWAEEHPGRYSGDFMGGHGYLDKDAVKGAFPHLAGWTDTWENKLGREISVGAFESSGPVDATTFGRTLSGHFRSTDWIIHNSEQPWTERKKNQAQIWLAEYWNHAQDLIERGGLTPETAPTMLKLHSQADRMATFAYAGQDEELMEHVRNQKVQKAVFHAGRLGVDNAALPPHPEQFFSATDEEKKRYAVSMRPDKAPDAGKLADTAKAAPRPQSRLSPPGSGNTAHGTQMTARPQRRLAPPGSAGNKPSPSGNGRQNQRKDEGPAMER
;
A
#
# COMPACT_ATOMS: atom_id res chain seq x y z
N MET A 1 -19.75 16.11 -35.97
CA MET A 1 -19.80 15.09 -37.04
C MET A 1 -19.85 13.73 -36.37
N PRO A 2 -20.76 12.81 -36.78
CA PRO A 2 -20.79 11.47 -36.21
C PRO A 2 -19.56 10.67 -36.67
N PRO A 3 -19.06 9.71 -35.87
CA PRO A 3 -17.94 8.86 -36.28
C PRO A 3 -18.36 8.02 -37.48
N ARG A 4 -17.57 8.06 -38.56
CA ARG A 4 -17.77 7.21 -39.74
C ARG A 4 -17.62 5.75 -39.29
N SER A 5 -18.69 4.98 -39.43
CA SER A 5 -18.69 3.53 -39.37
C SER A 5 -17.61 2.98 -40.32
N ARG A 6 -16.61 2.28 -39.77
CA ARG A 6 -15.63 1.53 -40.57
C ARG A 6 -16.40 0.50 -41.40
N GLU A 7 -16.34 0.62 -42.72
CA GLU A 7 -16.82 -0.43 -43.62
C GLU A 7 -16.11 -1.75 -43.30
N PRO A 8 -16.82 -2.89 -43.32
CA PRO A 8 -16.21 -4.19 -43.08
C PRO A 8 -15.19 -4.46 -44.19
N ARG A 9 -13.91 -4.57 -43.83
CA ARG A 9 -12.87 -5.06 -44.73
C ARG A 9 -13.31 -6.45 -45.21
N GLU A 10 -13.52 -6.61 -46.52
CA GLU A 10 -13.55 -7.92 -47.16
C GLU A 10 -12.35 -8.72 -46.65
N GLN A 11 -12.63 -9.85 -46.00
CA GLN A 11 -11.60 -10.81 -45.61
C GLN A 11 -10.94 -11.28 -46.90
N ALA A 12 -9.77 -10.73 -47.21
CA ALA A 12 -8.93 -11.25 -48.27
C ALA A 12 -8.79 -12.76 -48.04
N GLU A 13 -9.13 -13.57 -49.05
CA GLU A 13 -8.90 -15.00 -49.02
C GLU A 13 -7.45 -15.21 -48.59
N SER A 14 -7.28 -15.77 -47.39
CA SER A 14 -5.99 -16.12 -46.83
C SER A 14 -5.35 -17.13 -47.79
N THR A 15 -4.53 -16.61 -48.70
CA THR A 15 -3.55 -17.42 -49.41
C THR A 15 -2.73 -18.06 -48.32
N THR A 16 -3.00 -19.32 -48.06
CA THR A 16 -2.24 -20.17 -47.15
C THR A 16 -0.91 -20.40 -47.84
N GLU A 17 -0.07 -19.36 -47.88
CA GLU A 17 1.34 -19.51 -48.20
C GLU A 17 1.83 -20.62 -47.29
N ARG A 18 2.29 -21.72 -47.92
CA ARG A 18 2.85 -22.86 -47.21
C ARG A 18 4.01 -22.33 -46.39
N ARG A 19 3.80 -22.13 -45.09
CA ARG A 19 4.85 -21.83 -44.13
C ARG A 19 5.87 -22.96 -44.23
N LEU A 20 7.08 -22.62 -44.65
CA LEU A 20 8.16 -23.60 -44.83
C LEU A 20 8.58 -24.12 -43.45
N PRO A 21 8.88 -25.43 -43.32
CA PRO A 21 9.48 -25.92 -42.09
C PRO A 21 10.85 -25.26 -41.86
N PRO A 22 11.37 -25.34 -40.63
CA PRO A 22 12.76 -24.98 -40.34
C PRO A 22 13.72 -25.73 -41.29
N PRO A 23 14.85 -25.10 -41.69
CA PRO A 23 15.82 -25.76 -42.56
C PRO A 23 16.51 -26.92 -41.81
N ALA A 24 17.09 -27.90 -42.49
CA ALA A 24 17.73 -29.05 -41.81
C ALA A 24 18.95 -28.62 -40.96
N GLN A 25 19.31 -29.43 -39.96
CA GLN A 25 20.35 -29.10 -38.96
C GLN A 25 21.70 -28.71 -39.58
N ASP A 26 22.17 -29.42 -40.60
CA ASP A 26 23.46 -29.17 -41.24
C ASP A 26 23.34 -28.40 -42.56
N SER A 27 22.24 -27.66 -42.75
CA SER A 27 22.04 -26.89 -43.98
C SER A 27 22.78 -25.55 -43.94
N PRO A 28 23.36 -25.09 -45.06
CA PRO A 28 23.98 -23.77 -45.15
C PRO A 28 23.01 -22.63 -44.83
N GLU A 29 21.72 -22.81 -45.12
CA GLU A 29 20.66 -21.86 -44.77
C GLU A 29 20.56 -21.66 -43.26
N ARG A 30 20.70 -22.73 -42.47
CA ARG A 30 20.62 -22.67 -41.01
C ARG A 30 21.81 -21.94 -40.40
N GLU A 31 23.02 -22.20 -40.90
CA GLU A 31 24.23 -21.44 -40.50
C GLU A 31 24.09 -19.95 -40.84
N ASP A 32 23.53 -19.63 -42.01
CA ASP A 32 23.30 -18.24 -42.42
C ASP A 32 22.27 -17.54 -41.52
N GLN A 33 21.16 -18.21 -41.21
CA GLN A 33 20.13 -17.70 -40.31
C GLN A 33 20.65 -17.49 -38.89
N GLN A 34 21.51 -18.40 -38.39
CA GLN A 34 22.17 -18.20 -37.10
C GLN A 34 23.06 -16.95 -37.12
N ARG A 35 23.87 -16.74 -38.18
CA ARG A 35 24.70 -15.52 -38.31
C ARG A 35 23.86 -14.25 -38.39
N ILE A 36 22.75 -14.28 -39.12
CA ILE A 36 21.80 -13.15 -39.19
C ILE A 36 21.23 -12.85 -37.80
N GLY A 37 20.78 -13.89 -37.08
CA GLY A 37 20.30 -13.76 -35.71
C GLY A 37 21.37 -13.16 -34.80
N GLU A 38 22.59 -13.68 -34.80
CA GLU A 38 23.69 -13.17 -33.97
C GLU A 38 24.04 -11.70 -34.27
N ALA A 39 24.14 -11.34 -35.56
CA ALA A 39 24.45 -9.98 -35.98
C ALA A 39 23.34 -8.97 -35.64
N LEU A 40 22.08 -9.40 -35.73
CA LEU A 40 20.92 -8.60 -35.32
C LEU A 40 20.97 -8.26 -33.82
N LEU A 41 21.42 -9.21 -33.00
CA LEU A 41 21.39 -9.09 -31.54
C LEU A 41 22.50 -8.18 -31.01
N ASN A 42 23.69 -8.19 -31.61
CA ASN A 42 24.86 -7.41 -31.14
C ASN A 42 25.09 -6.09 -31.91
N ASP A 43 24.12 -5.65 -32.71
CA ASP A 43 24.23 -4.51 -33.65
C ASP A 43 25.52 -4.55 -34.47
N ASP A 44 25.76 -5.68 -35.14
CA ASP A 44 26.97 -5.92 -35.95
C ASP A 44 28.28 -5.74 -35.14
N GLY A 45 28.24 -6.12 -33.86
CA GLY A 45 29.35 -6.08 -32.91
C GLY A 45 29.55 -4.73 -32.21
N ARG A 46 28.66 -3.75 -32.40
CA ARG A 46 28.73 -2.46 -31.66
C ARG A 46 28.35 -2.61 -30.18
N ILE A 47 27.49 -3.59 -29.88
CA ILE A 47 27.02 -3.88 -28.53
C ILE A 47 27.77 -5.12 -28.05
N GLN A 48 28.53 -4.98 -26.97
CA GLN A 48 29.42 -6.06 -26.50
C GLN A 48 28.89 -6.80 -25.28
N ASP A 49 27.95 -6.21 -24.54
CA ASP A 49 27.43 -6.77 -23.32
C ASP A 49 25.93 -6.50 -23.11
N THR A 50 25.36 -7.24 -22.16
CA THR A 50 23.92 -7.18 -21.88
C THR A 50 23.48 -5.89 -21.18
N PRO A 51 24.21 -5.35 -20.18
CA PRO A 51 23.89 -4.05 -19.58
C PRO A 51 23.76 -2.91 -20.61
N GLN A 52 24.70 -2.83 -21.56
CA GLN A 52 24.67 -1.84 -22.64
C GLN A 52 23.43 -2.03 -23.53
N ALA A 53 23.17 -3.26 -23.97
CA ALA A 53 22.01 -3.57 -24.80
C ALA A 53 20.68 -3.17 -24.12
N LYS A 54 20.54 -3.56 -22.84
CA LYS A 54 19.36 -3.26 -22.03
C LYS A 54 19.16 -1.76 -21.86
N THR A 55 20.23 -1.02 -21.57
CA THR A 55 20.15 0.44 -21.39
C THR A 55 19.65 1.12 -22.66
N ILE A 56 20.19 0.75 -23.82
CA ILE A 56 19.73 1.27 -25.12
C ILE A 56 18.25 0.96 -25.36
N ALA A 57 17.83 -0.28 -25.11
CA ALA A 57 16.44 -0.68 -25.25
C ALA A 57 15.52 0.09 -24.30
N ILE A 58 15.89 0.22 -23.03
CA ILE A 58 15.14 0.94 -21.99
C ILE A 58 14.95 2.41 -22.38
N GLU A 59 16.02 3.09 -22.77
CA GLU A 59 15.96 4.51 -23.17
C GLU A 59 15.03 4.72 -24.37
N ALA A 60 15.16 3.85 -25.38
CA ALA A 60 14.34 3.94 -26.58
C ALA A 60 12.87 3.64 -26.30
N LEU A 61 12.58 2.63 -25.47
CA LEU A 61 11.22 2.29 -25.05
C LEU A 61 10.58 3.38 -24.21
N ALA A 62 11.28 3.87 -23.19
CA ALA A 62 10.82 4.97 -22.36
C ALA A 62 10.41 6.16 -23.23
N ARG A 63 11.20 6.50 -24.26
CA ARG A 63 10.87 7.59 -25.18
C ARG A 63 9.63 7.33 -26.05
N ARG A 64 9.37 6.08 -26.44
CA ARG A 64 8.29 5.73 -27.38
C ARG A 64 6.96 5.40 -26.74
N MET A 65 6.97 4.87 -25.52
CA MET A 65 5.75 4.58 -24.78
C MET A 65 4.90 5.85 -24.64
N ARG A 66 3.59 5.69 -24.78
CA ARG A 66 2.60 6.78 -24.66
C ARG A 66 2.03 6.90 -23.25
N THR A 67 2.14 5.83 -22.47
CA THR A 67 1.67 5.76 -21.08
C THR A 67 2.34 6.87 -20.25
N PRO A 68 1.61 7.73 -19.53
CA PRO A 68 2.21 8.76 -18.70
C PRO A 68 3.19 8.19 -17.66
N THR A 69 4.26 8.92 -17.32
CA THR A 69 5.32 8.42 -16.41
C THR A 69 4.76 7.94 -15.07
N ARG A 70 3.80 8.66 -14.51
CA ARG A 70 3.10 8.27 -13.27
C ARG A 70 2.36 6.94 -13.39
N GLU A 71 1.64 6.70 -14.49
CA GLU A 71 0.93 5.42 -14.69
C GLU A 71 1.92 4.27 -14.93
N LEU A 72 2.99 4.52 -15.69
CA LEU A 72 4.04 3.54 -15.95
C LEU A 72 4.78 3.14 -14.66
N ALA A 73 5.19 4.11 -13.85
CA ALA A 73 5.86 3.87 -12.58
C ALA A 73 4.96 3.06 -11.62
N VAL A 74 3.66 3.36 -11.57
CA VAL A 74 2.71 2.57 -10.77
C VAL A 74 2.60 1.12 -11.25
N SER A 75 2.62 0.89 -12.57
CA SER A 75 2.63 -0.46 -13.15
C SER A 75 3.94 -1.24 -12.92
N ALA A 76 4.97 -0.53 -12.46
CA ALA A 76 6.31 -1.00 -12.26
C ALA A 76 6.73 -1.06 -10.78
N ILE A 77 5.85 -0.71 -9.81
CA ILE A 77 6.21 -0.70 -8.39
C ILE A 77 6.84 -2.04 -7.98
N GLY A 78 8.02 -2.02 -7.40
CA GLY A 78 8.85 -3.20 -7.17
C GLY A 78 10.10 -2.85 -6.38
N LEU A 79 11.19 -3.60 -6.58
CA LEU A 79 12.45 -3.30 -5.92
C LEU A 79 12.94 -1.90 -6.26
N ASN A 80 12.98 -1.55 -7.56
CA ASN A 80 13.66 -0.32 -8.00
C ASN A 80 12.73 0.87 -8.16
N VAL A 81 11.42 0.64 -8.20
CA VAL A 81 10.40 1.69 -8.36
C VAL A 81 9.54 1.74 -7.11
N GLY A 82 9.68 2.83 -6.37
CA GLY A 82 8.88 3.12 -5.18
C GLY A 82 7.76 4.14 -5.44
N THR A 83 6.91 4.35 -4.45
CA THR A 83 5.82 5.35 -4.50
C THR A 83 6.35 6.78 -4.44
N ASP A 84 7.47 7.03 -3.76
CA ASP A 84 8.13 8.33 -3.66
C ASP A 84 8.63 8.82 -5.03
N MET A 85 9.07 7.92 -5.92
CA MET A 85 9.46 8.30 -7.29
C MET A 85 8.30 8.97 -8.05
N VAL A 86 7.07 8.58 -7.72
CA VAL A 86 5.87 9.10 -8.36
C VAL A 86 5.36 10.34 -7.64
N GLU A 87 5.21 10.26 -6.32
CA GLU A 87 4.58 11.31 -5.53
C GLU A 87 5.49 12.52 -5.28
N ARG A 88 6.82 12.35 -5.41
CA ARG A 88 7.80 13.46 -5.28
C ARG A 88 8.22 14.04 -6.63
N LEU A 89 7.76 13.50 -7.74
CA LEU A 89 8.12 14.01 -9.06
C LEU A 89 7.59 15.44 -9.24
N GLY A 90 8.49 16.37 -9.55
CA GLY A 90 8.20 17.81 -9.57
C GLY A 90 8.53 18.56 -8.26
N ASP A 91 8.93 17.87 -7.19
CA ASP A 91 9.27 18.50 -5.91
C ASP A 91 10.78 18.76 -5.79
N HIS A 92 11.17 20.05 -5.85
CA HIS A 92 12.56 20.51 -5.76
C HIS A 92 13.30 20.13 -4.46
N ARG A 93 12.57 19.67 -3.43
CA ARG A 93 13.15 19.22 -2.18
C ARG A 93 13.68 17.79 -2.23
N TYR A 94 13.43 17.07 -3.32
CA TYR A 94 13.84 15.68 -3.50
C TYR A 94 14.75 15.52 -4.71
N VAL A 95 15.61 14.50 -4.65
CA VAL A 95 16.51 14.10 -5.73
C VAL A 95 16.45 12.60 -5.94
N LEU A 96 16.77 12.17 -7.16
CA LEU A 96 17.11 10.78 -7.47
C LEU A 96 18.62 10.60 -7.33
N VAL A 97 19.04 9.55 -6.63
CA VAL A 97 20.42 9.10 -6.55
C VAL A 97 20.54 7.75 -7.26
N PRO A 98 21.01 7.70 -8.52
CA PRO A 98 21.14 6.44 -9.24
C PRO A 98 22.03 5.43 -8.50
N PHE A 99 21.68 4.15 -8.60
CA PHE A 99 22.53 3.07 -8.08
C PHE A 99 23.80 2.89 -8.89
N ASN A 100 23.75 3.22 -10.18
CA ASN A 100 24.85 3.11 -11.11
C ASN A 100 24.88 4.36 -12.02
N GLU A 101 26.03 5.02 -12.11
CA GLU A 101 26.22 6.22 -12.94
C GLU A 101 26.20 5.91 -14.45
N GLU A 102 26.71 4.74 -14.83
CA GLU A 102 26.75 4.28 -16.23
C GLU A 102 25.39 3.74 -16.68
N TYR A 103 24.65 3.11 -15.76
CA TYR A 103 23.36 2.47 -16.01
C TYR A 103 22.28 2.97 -15.04
N PRO A 104 21.89 4.26 -15.11
CA PRO A 104 20.99 4.86 -14.12
C PRO A 104 19.58 4.27 -14.15
N SER A 105 19.18 3.61 -15.25
CA SER A 105 17.92 2.86 -15.34
C SER A 105 17.85 1.62 -14.44
N MET A 106 18.95 1.21 -13.80
CA MET A 106 18.98 0.08 -12.88
C MET A 106 18.37 0.39 -11.51
N GLY A 107 17.94 1.64 -11.28
CA GLY A 107 17.27 2.08 -10.06
C GLY A 107 17.92 3.30 -9.44
N ALA A 108 17.19 3.92 -8.51
CA ALA A 108 17.65 5.08 -7.77
C ALA A 108 17.02 5.12 -6.37
N ASP A 109 17.69 5.75 -5.42
CA ASP A 109 17.08 6.21 -4.18
C ASP A 109 16.38 7.54 -4.40
N VAL A 110 15.24 7.76 -3.73
CA VAL A 110 14.62 9.08 -3.60
C VAL A 110 15.00 9.64 -2.24
N LEU A 111 15.76 10.74 -2.24
CA LEU A 111 16.25 11.38 -1.01
C LEU A 111 15.74 12.81 -0.91
N HIS A 112 15.45 13.26 0.32
CA HIS A 112 15.35 14.69 0.58
C HIS A 112 16.73 15.34 0.40
N VAL A 113 16.79 16.57 -0.08
CA VAL A 113 18.06 17.30 -0.29
C VAL A 113 18.91 17.42 0.98
N ASP A 114 18.27 17.45 2.16
CA ASP A 114 18.94 17.51 3.47
C ASP A 114 19.55 16.16 3.91
N GLU A 115 19.20 15.06 3.24
CA GLU A 115 19.81 13.74 3.49
C GLU A 115 21.12 13.53 2.70
N LEU A 116 21.46 14.45 1.78
CA LEU A 116 22.66 14.32 0.97
C LEU A 116 23.92 14.57 1.79
N ASP A 117 24.73 13.52 1.91
CA ASP A 117 26.06 13.57 2.51
C ASP A 117 27.13 13.07 1.54
N PRO A 118 27.71 13.96 0.70
CA PRO A 118 28.75 13.58 -0.25
C PRO A 118 30.09 13.20 0.40
N ALA A 119 30.27 13.50 1.69
CA ALA A 119 31.48 13.12 2.41
C ALA A 119 31.42 11.65 2.87
N ALA A 120 30.24 11.18 3.27
CA ALA A 120 30.00 9.78 3.63
C ALA A 120 29.70 8.89 2.41
N GLU A 121 28.96 9.42 1.42
CA GLU A 121 28.50 8.68 0.24
C GLU A 121 28.77 9.51 -1.03
N PRO A 122 29.83 9.21 -1.80
CA PRO A 122 30.20 9.95 -3.01
C PRO A 122 29.10 10.04 -4.08
N ARG A 123 28.12 9.14 -4.11
CA ARG A 123 26.96 9.24 -5.02
C ARG A 123 26.07 10.46 -4.72
N HIS A 124 26.14 11.01 -3.52
CA HIS A 124 25.40 12.21 -3.12
C HIS A 124 26.01 13.52 -3.65
N ALA A 125 27.10 13.46 -4.42
CA ALA A 125 27.67 14.66 -5.03
C ALA A 125 26.65 15.35 -5.95
N SER A 126 26.64 16.69 -5.98
CA SER A 126 25.62 17.48 -6.69
C SER A 126 25.56 17.24 -8.20
N ASP A 127 26.64 16.75 -8.79
CA ASP A 127 26.75 16.38 -10.21
C ASP A 127 26.36 14.93 -10.51
N ARG A 128 26.03 14.14 -9.48
CA ARG A 128 25.65 12.72 -9.55
C ARG A 128 24.20 12.45 -9.16
N VAL A 129 23.48 13.48 -8.72
CA VAL A 129 22.06 13.39 -8.36
C VAL A 129 21.18 14.12 -9.39
N VAL A 130 19.94 13.68 -9.54
CA VAL A 130 18.97 14.29 -10.47
C VAL A 130 17.84 14.95 -9.66
N PRO A 131 17.75 16.29 -9.61
CA PRO A 131 16.67 16.97 -8.91
C PRO A 131 15.29 16.63 -9.48
N MET A 132 14.33 16.31 -8.61
CA MET A 132 13.01 15.81 -9.00
C MET A 132 12.13 16.85 -9.69
N ASP A 133 12.46 18.14 -9.60
CA ASP A 133 11.77 19.23 -10.30
C ASP A 133 12.24 19.45 -11.74
N ARG A 134 13.18 18.64 -12.24
CA ARG A 134 13.72 18.76 -13.59
C ARG A 134 13.18 17.69 -14.56
N PRO A 135 13.11 17.99 -15.88
CA PRO A 135 12.67 17.02 -16.89
C PRO A 135 13.51 15.73 -16.95
N GLU A 136 14.79 15.82 -16.56
CA GLU A 136 15.69 14.67 -16.47
C GLU A 136 15.21 13.65 -15.43
N ALA A 137 14.58 14.09 -14.34
CA ALA A 137 14.03 13.18 -13.33
C ALA A 137 12.84 12.39 -13.86
N ASP A 138 11.91 13.04 -14.59
CA ASP A 138 10.79 12.33 -15.25
C ASP A 138 11.31 11.29 -16.25
N THR A 139 12.34 11.66 -17.03
CA THR A 139 12.99 10.75 -17.97
C THR A 139 13.61 9.55 -17.24
N LEU A 140 14.33 9.78 -16.15
CA LEU A 140 14.99 8.73 -15.38
C LEU A 140 13.97 7.80 -14.68
N VAL A 141 12.95 8.34 -14.02
CA VAL A 141 11.86 7.53 -13.43
C VAL A 141 11.20 6.65 -14.48
N ARG A 142 10.97 7.20 -15.67
CA ARG A 142 10.41 6.46 -16.80
C ARG A 142 11.31 5.32 -17.25
N GLN A 143 12.62 5.54 -17.35
CA GLN A 143 13.60 4.51 -17.68
C GLN A 143 13.66 3.41 -16.62
N ILE A 144 13.69 3.77 -15.33
CA ILE A 144 13.69 2.79 -14.23
C ILE A 144 12.40 1.96 -14.26
N ALA A 145 11.25 2.58 -14.51
CA ALA A 145 9.98 1.86 -14.62
C ALA A 145 9.95 0.87 -15.80
N VAL A 146 10.45 1.26 -16.97
CA VAL A 146 10.62 0.33 -18.12
C VAL A 146 11.57 -0.81 -17.76
N SER A 147 12.68 -0.50 -17.09
CA SER A 147 13.67 -1.48 -16.63
C SER A 147 13.04 -2.53 -15.71
N GLU A 148 12.21 -2.11 -14.75
CA GLU A 148 11.55 -3.02 -13.80
C GLU A 148 10.49 -3.91 -14.47
N VAL A 149 9.70 -3.37 -15.40
CA VAL A 149 8.74 -4.17 -16.21
C VAL A 149 9.49 -5.19 -17.07
N MET A 150 10.57 -4.77 -17.73
CA MET A 150 11.42 -5.67 -18.52
C MET A 150 12.13 -6.72 -17.65
N GLY A 151 12.55 -6.34 -16.44
CA GLY A 151 13.16 -7.22 -15.44
C GLY A 151 12.22 -8.34 -14.99
N ALA A 152 10.91 -8.06 -14.92
CA ALA A 152 9.89 -9.05 -14.58
C ALA A 152 9.83 -10.24 -15.54
N TRP A 153 10.01 -9.95 -16.82
CA TRP A 153 10.13 -10.97 -17.84
C TRP A 153 11.49 -11.69 -17.74
N ALA A 154 12.58 -10.92 -17.66
CA ALA A 154 13.93 -11.46 -17.69
C ALA A 154 14.23 -12.41 -16.53
N TYR A 155 13.59 -12.22 -15.37
CA TYR A 155 13.70 -13.14 -14.24
C TYR A 155 12.97 -14.47 -14.49
N GLY A 156 11.82 -14.42 -15.17
CA GLY A 156 11.12 -15.61 -15.61
C GLY A 156 9.78 -15.31 -16.27
N SER A 157 9.54 -15.96 -17.40
CA SER A 157 8.34 -15.75 -18.23
C SER A 157 6.99 -16.15 -17.60
N ASN A 158 7.00 -16.78 -16.41
CA ASN A 158 5.81 -17.30 -15.74
C ASN A 158 5.95 -17.52 -14.23
N ASN A 159 7.03 -17.06 -13.59
CA ASN A 159 7.28 -17.36 -12.17
C ASN A 159 6.77 -16.27 -11.22
N ASN A 160 6.24 -15.17 -11.76
CA ASN A 160 5.70 -14.06 -10.97
C ASN A 160 4.39 -13.53 -11.60
N VAL A 161 3.59 -12.86 -10.77
CA VAL A 161 2.27 -12.32 -11.14
C VAL A 161 2.37 -11.34 -12.31
N ARG A 162 3.41 -10.49 -12.33
CA ARG A 162 3.62 -9.48 -13.36
C ARG A 162 3.91 -10.10 -14.73
N ALA A 163 4.78 -11.10 -14.80
CA ALA A 163 5.06 -11.82 -16.05
C ALA A 163 3.79 -12.51 -16.61
N LEU A 164 2.97 -13.11 -15.74
CA LEU A 164 1.67 -13.68 -16.14
C LEU A 164 0.68 -12.60 -16.63
N ALA A 165 0.64 -11.44 -15.97
CA ALA A 165 -0.17 -10.30 -16.42
C ALA A 165 0.31 -9.75 -17.78
N ILE A 166 1.62 -9.65 -18.01
CA ILE A 166 2.19 -9.25 -19.31
C ILE A 166 1.79 -10.24 -20.41
N GLN A 167 1.79 -11.55 -20.12
CA GLN A 167 1.33 -12.59 -21.06
C GLN A 167 -0.16 -12.41 -21.44
N GLU A 168 -1.03 -12.14 -20.46
CA GLU A 168 -2.46 -11.88 -20.73
C GLU A 168 -2.66 -10.56 -21.50
N ALA A 169 -1.90 -9.51 -21.17
CA ALA A 169 -1.91 -8.25 -21.91
C ALA A 169 -1.48 -8.43 -23.37
N ALA A 170 -0.52 -9.30 -23.64
CA ALA A 170 -0.09 -9.64 -25.01
C ALA A 170 -1.18 -10.33 -25.82
N LYS A 171 -1.92 -11.29 -25.22
CA LYS A 171 -3.08 -11.92 -25.89
C LYS A 171 -4.08 -10.88 -26.36
N GLU A 172 -4.37 -9.90 -25.51
CA GLU A 172 -5.33 -8.85 -25.80
C GLU A 172 -4.82 -7.83 -26.81
N GLU A 173 -3.56 -7.40 -26.71
CA GLU A 173 -2.97 -6.38 -27.59
C GLU A 173 -2.82 -6.86 -29.02
N PHE A 174 -2.43 -8.14 -29.20
CA PHE A 174 -2.18 -8.72 -30.52
C PHE A 174 -3.32 -9.65 -30.98
N ASN A 175 -4.40 -9.76 -30.20
CA ASN A 175 -5.56 -10.60 -30.49
C ASN A 175 -5.16 -12.05 -30.84
N ILE A 176 -4.35 -12.67 -29.98
CA ILE A 176 -3.79 -14.01 -30.20
C ILE A 176 -4.84 -15.07 -29.79
N PRO A 177 -5.52 -15.73 -30.73
CA PRO A 177 -6.76 -16.46 -30.42
C PRO A 177 -6.53 -17.90 -29.92
N ARG A 178 -5.36 -18.49 -30.21
CA ARG A 178 -5.06 -19.89 -29.92
C ARG A 178 -3.70 -20.01 -29.26
N VAL A 179 -3.71 -19.99 -27.93
CA VAL A 179 -2.51 -20.11 -27.10
C VAL A 179 -2.65 -21.28 -26.15
N LEU A 180 -1.51 -21.81 -25.70
CA LEU A 180 -1.46 -22.70 -24.55
C LEU A 180 -1.60 -21.85 -23.28
N GLU A 181 -2.69 -22.02 -22.53
CA GLU A 181 -3.02 -21.22 -21.34
C GLU A 181 -2.24 -21.62 -20.09
N TRP A 182 -1.89 -20.64 -19.26
CA TRP A 182 -1.29 -20.89 -17.94
C TRP A 182 -2.34 -21.47 -16.99
N SER A 183 -2.06 -22.64 -16.43
CA SER A 183 -2.88 -23.23 -15.37
C SER A 183 -2.62 -22.46 -14.08
N MET A 184 -3.51 -21.57 -13.69
CA MET A 184 -3.42 -20.85 -12.42
C MET A 184 -4.50 -21.37 -11.47
N ASP A 185 -4.16 -21.52 -10.19
CA ASP A 185 -5.19 -21.63 -9.16
C ASP A 185 -5.99 -20.32 -9.03
N SER A 186 -7.07 -20.36 -8.26
CA SER A 186 -7.96 -19.22 -8.06
C SER A 186 -7.30 -18.05 -7.35
N ALA A 187 -6.35 -18.30 -6.44
CA ALA A 187 -5.63 -17.27 -5.72
C ALA A 187 -4.64 -16.52 -6.62
N MET A 188 -3.86 -17.26 -7.41
CA MET A 188 -2.94 -16.71 -8.40
C MET A 188 -3.68 -15.95 -9.49
N ARG A 189 -4.78 -16.51 -10.01
CA ARG A 189 -5.64 -15.81 -10.99
C ARG A 189 -6.11 -14.46 -10.46
N LYS A 190 -6.59 -14.43 -9.21
CA LYS A 190 -6.99 -13.18 -8.54
C LYS A 190 -5.84 -12.17 -8.44
N LYS A 191 -4.61 -12.62 -8.13
CA LYS A 191 -3.43 -11.73 -8.13
C LYS A 191 -3.14 -11.17 -9.52
N VAL A 192 -3.20 -11.99 -10.56
CA VAL A 192 -3.01 -11.56 -11.96
C VAL A 192 -4.11 -10.59 -12.41
N ASP A 193 -5.36 -10.83 -12.04
CA ASP A 193 -6.47 -9.94 -12.35
C ASP A 193 -6.33 -8.59 -11.64
N ILE A 194 -5.84 -8.58 -10.40
CA ILE A 194 -5.48 -7.37 -9.67
C ILE A 194 -4.38 -6.63 -10.44
N GLU A 195 -3.26 -7.29 -10.74
CA GLU A 195 -2.15 -6.70 -11.50
C GLU A 195 -2.60 -6.10 -12.83
N LEU A 196 -3.44 -6.80 -13.59
CA LEU A 196 -4.04 -6.28 -14.82
C LEU A 196 -4.97 -5.09 -14.56
N GLY A 197 -5.72 -5.08 -13.46
CA GLY A 197 -6.51 -3.92 -13.04
C GLY A 197 -5.65 -2.67 -12.80
N TYR A 198 -4.39 -2.86 -12.39
CA TYR A 198 -3.42 -1.78 -12.26
C TYR A 198 -2.75 -1.43 -13.58
N SER A 199 -2.27 -2.43 -14.32
CA SER A 199 -1.16 -2.23 -15.25
C SER A 199 -1.51 -2.51 -16.71
N ARG A 200 -2.74 -2.94 -17.01
CA ARG A 200 -3.14 -3.42 -18.35
C ARG A 200 -2.79 -2.47 -19.48
N ASN A 201 -3.11 -1.18 -19.36
CA ASN A 201 -2.84 -0.23 -20.44
C ASN A 201 -1.33 0.02 -20.61
N ALA A 202 -0.61 0.19 -19.49
CA ALA A 202 0.84 0.33 -19.50
C ALA A 202 1.53 -0.87 -20.13
N TYR A 203 1.08 -2.10 -19.84
CA TYR A 203 1.62 -3.33 -20.42
C TYR A 203 1.32 -3.45 -21.91
N LYS A 204 0.11 -3.10 -22.37
CA LYS A 204 -0.20 -3.08 -23.80
C LYS A 204 0.66 -2.09 -24.57
N ASP A 205 0.83 -0.88 -24.04
CA ASP A 205 1.68 0.14 -24.64
C ASP A 205 3.16 -0.25 -24.62
N PHE A 206 3.64 -0.86 -23.53
CA PHE A 206 4.98 -1.44 -23.43
C PHE A 206 5.21 -2.51 -24.50
N LEU A 207 4.28 -3.45 -24.67
CA LEU A 207 4.35 -4.52 -25.66
C LEU A 207 4.30 -3.98 -27.09
N ARG A 208 3.39 -3.03 -27.36
CA ARG A 208 3.27 -2.40 -28.68
C ARG A 208 4.52 -1.61 -29.06
N ALA A 209 5.07 -0.83 -28.13
CA ALA A 209 6.27 -0.03 -28.38
C ALA A 209 7.48 -0.89 -28.73
N GLN A 210 7.65 -2.03 -28.04
CA GLN A 210 8.67 -3.03 -28.35
C GLN A 210 8.48 -3.61 -29.75
N TRP A 211 7.26 -4.09 -30.04
CA TRP A 211 6.93 -4.66 -31.34
C TRP A 211 7.23 -3.66 -32.47
N ASP A 212 6.73 -2.42 -32.38
CA ASP A 212 6.94 -1.39 -33.39
C ASP A 212 8.45 -1.14 -33.63
N MET A 213 9.25 -1.05 -32.55
CA MET A 213 10.71 -0.88 -32.65
C MET A 213 11.40 -2.08 -33.30
N THR A 214 10.99 -3.29 -32.97
CA THR A 214 11.53 -4.52 -33.56
C THR A 214 11.18 -4.62 -35.03
N GLN A 215 9.94 -4.33 -35.41
CA GLN A 215 9.52 -4.33 -36.82
C GLN A 215 10.32 -3.33 -37.66
N GLU A 216 10.56 -2.12 -37.14
CA GLU A 216 11.42 -1.14 -37.80
C GLU A 216 12.85 -1.66 -37.98
N THR A 217 13.42 -2.28 -36.94
CA THR A 217 14.79 -2.81 -36.96
C THR A 217 14.94 -3.95 -37.97
N LEU A 218 14.01 -4.91 -37.96
CA LEU A 218 13.99 -6.03 -38.90
C LEU A 218 13.81 -5.55 -40.34
N ALA A 219 12.88 -4.62 -40.58
CA ALA A 219 12.66 -4.04 -41.91
C ALA A 219 13.88 -3.28 -42.43
N GLN A 220 14.55 -2.49 -41.59
CA GLN A 220 15.78 -1.78 -41.97
C GLN A 220 16.92 -2.72 -42.36
N ARG A 221 16.98 -3.90 -41.73
CA ARG A 221 17.97 -4.95 -42.03
C ARG A 221 17.53 -5.90 -43.15
N GLY A 222 16.33 -5.72 -43.71
CA GLY A 222 15.79 -6.59 -44.76
C GLY A 222 15.50 -8.02 -44.28
N ILE A 223 15.25 -8.19 -42.98
CA ILE A 223 14.96 -9.49 -42.36
C ILE A 223 13.45 -9.72 -42.39
N SER A 224 13.01 -10.76 -43.10
CA SER A 224 11.60 -11.16 -43.16
C SER A 224 11.24 -12.30 -42.21
N GLU A 225 12.24 -13.03 -41.70
CA GLU A 225 12.07 -14.18 -40.81
C GLU A 225 13.37 -14.49 -40.06
N LEU A 226 13.25 -15.22 -38.96
CA LEU A 226 14.34 -15.72 -38.13
C LEU A 226 14.15 -17.19 -37.84
N VAL A 227 15.24 -17.93 -37.64
CA VAL A 227 15.20 -19.30 -37.09
C VAL A 227 15.54 -19.24 -35.61
N GLY A 228 14.63 -19.72 -34.75
CA GLY A 228 14.81 -19.74 -33.31
C GLY A 228 14.90 -21.16 -32.75
N TYR A 229 15.63 -21.30 -31.64
CA TYR A 229 15.70 -22.52 -30.84
C TYR A 229 15.09 -22.32 -29.46
N ARG A 230 14.39 -23.34 -28.95
CA ARG A 230 13.77 -23.29 -27.62
C ARG A 230 13.90 -24.61 -26.89
N THR A 231 14.24 -24.53 -25.62
CA THR A 231 14.35 -25.69 -24.74
C THR A 231 13.12 -25.84 -23.86
N LEU A 232 12.55 -27.05 -23.85
CA LEU A 232 11.46 -27.44 -22.97
C LEU A 232 11.90 -28.64 -22.13
N THR A 233 11.66 -28.57 -20.83
CA THR A 233 11.96 -29.64 -19.88
C THR A 233 10.74 -29.95 -19.01
N TRP A 234 10.65 -31.19 -18.57
CA TRP A 234 9.59 -31.67 -17.68
C TRP A 234 10.21 -32.32 -16.46
N ALA A 235 9.51 -32.28 -15.32
CA ALA A 235 9.97 -33.09 -14.19
C ALA A 235 9.79 -34.57 -14.55
N GLU A 236 10.58 -35.43 -13.93
CA GLU A 236 10.45 -36.87 -14.12
C GLU A 236 9.04 -37.32 -13.70
N GLY A 237 8.33 -37.98 -14.61
CA GLY A 237 6.95 -38.44 -14.40
C GLY A 237 5.85 -37.42 -14.74
N ASP A 238 6.17 -36.15 -15.01
CA ASP A 238 5.18 -35.16 -15.44
C ASP A 238 4.57 -35.54 -16.80
N PRO A 239 3.30 -35.23 -17.05
CA PRO A 239 2.69 -35.40 -18.36
C PRO A 239 3.46 -34.60 -19.40
N ARG A 240 3.77 -35.26 -20.52
CA ARG A 240 4.44 -34.67 -21.68
C ARG A 240 3.46 -34.61 -22.85
N PRO A 241 3.52 -33.58 -23.69
CA PRO A 241 2.73 -33.57 -24.92
C PRO A 241 3.16 -34.73 -25.82
N GLU A 242 2.22 -35.30 -26.58
CA GLU A 242 2.47 -36.48 -27.42
C GLU A 242 3.63 -36.27 -28.41
N TRP A 243 3.77 -35.05 -28.93
CA TRP A 243 4.83 -34.71 -29.87
C TRP A 243 6.24 -34.75 -29.25
N ALA A 244 6.38 -34.71 -27.92
CA ALA A 244 7.68 -34.79 -27.25
C ALA A 244 8.34 -36.17 -27.39
N GLY A 245 7.60 -37.20 -27.81
CA GLY A 245 8.12 -38.53 -28.12
C GLY A 245 8.49 -38.75 -29.59
N GLN A 246 8.38 -37.73 -30.45
CA GLN A 246 8.72 -37.85 -31.87
C GLN A 246 10.23 -37.88 -32.11
N GLU A 247 10.65 -38.42 -33.26
CA GLU A 247 12.05 -38.49 -33.67
C GLU A 247 12.60 -37.10 -34.03
N VAL A 248 13.89 -36.87 -33.80
CA VAL A 248 14.60 -35.66 -34.26
C VAL A 248 14.44 -35.51 -35.79
N GLY A 249 14.11 -34.30 -36.24
CA GLY A 249 13.75 -33.98 -37.62
C GLY A 249 12.25 -34.04 -37.90
N SER A 250 11.43 -34.61 -37.01
CA SER A 250 9.97 -34.60 -37.15
C SER A 250 9.41 -33.19 -37.07
N THR A 251 8.38 -32.92 -37.87
CA THR A 251 7.65 -31.64 -37.85
C THR A 251 6.24 -31.84 -37.33
N PHE A 252 5.77 -30.93 -36.49
CA PHE A 252 4.45 -30.97 -35.87
C PHE A 252 3.92 -29.56 -35.61
N GLN A 253 2.67 -29.46 -35.19
CA GLN A 253 2.06 -28.19 -34.77
C GLN A 253 2.07 -28.13 -33.24
N ALA A 254 2.89 -27.25 -32.68
CA ALA A 254 2.90 -26.98 -31.25
C ALA A 254 1.89 -25.87 -30.92
N LEU A 255 1.29 -25.95 -29.73
CA LEU A 255 0.60 -24.79 -29.16
C LEU A 255 1.61 -23.99 -28.35
N HIS A 256 1.68 -22.70 -28.67
CA HIS A 256 2.63 -21.76 -28.07
C HIS A 256 1.98 -20.93 -26.97
N ARG A 257 2.80 -20.45 -26.03
CA ARG A 257 2.38 -19.43 -25.06
C ARG A 257 2.21 -18.08 -25.75
N PRO A 258 1.42 -17.14 -25.17
CA PRO A 258 1.26 -15.82 -25.77
C PRO A 258 2.58 -15.15 -26.12
N LEU A 259 3.54 -15.22 -25.19
CA LEU A 259 4.92 -14.77 -25.35
C LEU A 259 5.88 -15.93 -25.11
N GLU A 260 6.86 -16.02 -25.99
CA GLU A 260 7.83 -17.11 -26.02
C GLU A 260 9.25 -16.62 -26.19
N SER A 261 10.13 -17.01 -25.28
CA SER A 261 11.58 -16.85 -25.39
C SER A 261 12.17 -17.89 -26.35
N TRP A 262 13.03 -17.41 -27.25
CA TRP A 262 13.77 -18.17 -28.25
C TRP A 262 15.21 -17.66 -28.30
N THR A 263 16.16 -18.52 -28.66
CA THR A 263 17.56 -18.12 -28.91
C THR A 263 17.93 -18.29 -30.38
N ALA A 264 18.80 -17.41 -30.89
CA ALA A 264 19.41 -17.53 -32.21
C ALA A 264 20.41 -18.70 -32.28
N ASP A 265 20.90 -19.17 -31.14
CA ASP A 265 22.02 -20.08 -31.04
C ASP A 265 21.60 -21.40 -30.41
N ARG A 266 21.70 -22.45 -31.20
CA ARG A 266 21.35 -23.81 -30.80
C ARG A 266 22.18 -24.28 -29.59
N GLU A 267 23.44 -23.87 -29.48
CA GLU A 267 24.31 -24.26 -28.36
C GLU A 267 23.82 -23.67 -27.04
N VAL A 268 23.23 -22.46 -27.06
CA VAL A 268 22.57 -21.87 -25.89
C VAL A 268 21.37 -22.72 -25.46
N ALA A 269 20.54 -23.15 -26.41
CA ALA A 269 19.42 -24.04 -26.12
C ALA A 269 19.87 -25.40 -25.54
N ALA A 270 20.94 -25.98 -26.10
CA ALA A 270 21.53 -27.22 -25.60
C ALA A 270 22.08 -27.06 -24.17
N ALA A 271 22.78 -25.97 -23.89
CA ALA A 271 23.27 -25.64 -22.56
C ALA A 271 22.12 -25.48 -21.54
N TRP A 272 20.99 -24.86 -21.93
CA TRP A 272 19.80 -24.80 -21.07
C TRP A 272 19.21 -26.17 -20.78
N LEU A 273 19.22 -27.07 -21.77
CA LEU A 273 18.69 -28.42 -21.61
C LEU A 273 19.55 -29.23 -20.63
N GLU A 274 20.87 -29.09 -20.73
CA GLU A 274 21.81 -29.71 -19.79
C GLU A 274 21.67 -29.13 -18.37
N THR A 275 21.61 -27.81 -18.24
CA THR A 275 21.54 -27.11 -16.95
C THR A 275 20.26 -27.41 -16.18
N ARG A 276 19.11 -27.50 -16.87
CA ARG A 276 17.81 -27.75 -16.23
C ARG A 276 17.64 -29.19 -15.75
N GLY A 277 18.37 -30.13 -16.36
CA GLY A 277 18.26 -31.57 -16.07
C GLY A 277 16.89 -32.17 -16.43
N GLY A 278 16.79 -33.49 -16.29
CA GLY A 278 15.58 -34.25 -16.60
C GLY A 278 15.33 -34.48 -18.10
N PRO A 279 14.20 -35.12 -18.46
CA PRO A 279 13.80 -35.29 -19.84
C PRO A 279 13.41 -33.95 -20.46
N GLY A 280 13.88 -33.68 -21.68
CA GLY A 280 13.59 -32.45 -22.38
C GLY A 280 13.90 -32.51 -23.86
N VAL A 281 13.56 -31.44 -24.56
CA VAL A 281 13.67 -31.32 -26.02
C VAL A 281 14.17 -29.94 -26.42
N ILE A 282 14.79 -29.88 -27.59
CA ILE A 282 15.09 -28.64 -28.31
C ILE A 282 14.13 -28.58 -29.49
N LEU A 283 13.42 -27.45 -29.59
CA LEU A 283 12.56 -27.11 -30.71
C LEU A 283 13.28 -26.13 -31.62
N ALA A 284 13.08 -26.26 -32.93
CA ALA A 284 13.47 -25.27 -33.91
C ALA A 284 12.24 -24.75 -34.65
N GLU A 285 12.20 -23.45 -34.94
CA GLU A 285 11.09 -22.81 -35.62
C GLU A 285 11.54 -21.71 -36.57
N ARG A 286 10.86 -21.57 -37.71
CA ARG A 286 10.99 -20.43 -38.62
C ARG A 286 9.90 -19.42 -38.28
N ILE A 287 10.31 -18.29 -37.73
CA ILE A 287 9.45 -17.26 -37.15
C ILE A 287 9.41 -16.06 -38.11
N PRO A 288 8.25 -15.71 -38.68
CA PRO A 288 8.10 -14.49 -39.48
C PRO A 288 8.46 -13.24 -38.68
N ALA A 289 9.05 -12.24 -39.32
CA ALA A 289 9.43 -10.98 -38.68
C ALA A 289 8.26 -10.32 -37.93
N GLU A 290 7.04 -10.37 -38.50
CA GLU A 290 5.82 -9.82 -37.90
C GLU A 290 5.44 -10.47 -36.56
N ASP A 291 5.87 -11.71 -36.33
CA ASP A 291 5.63 -12.45 -35.09
C ASP A 291 6.77 -12.28 -34.06
N VAL A 292 7.88 -11.61 -34.41
CA VAL A 292 8.96 -11.29 -33.47
C VAL A 292 8.54 -10.06 -32.65
N LEU A 293 8.34 -10.24 -31.36
CA LEU A 293 7.93 -9.16 -30.44
C LEU A 293 9.10 -8.24 -30.10
N SER A 294 10.23 -8.81 -29.69
CA SER A 294 11.37 -8.04 -29.22
C SER A 294 12.69 -8.78 -29.36
N VAL A 295 13.73 -8.04 -29.73
CA VAL A 295 15.15 -8.43 -29.61
C VAL A 295 15.82 -7.58 -28.50
N PRO A 296 17.02 -7.94 -27.98
CA PRO A 296 17.67 -7.28 -26.84
C PRO A 296 17.83 -5.76 -26.97
N LEU A 297 17.93 -5.24 -28.20
CA LEU A 297 18.07 -3.80 -28.48
C LEU A 297 16.74 -3.04 -28.56
N THR A 298 15.63 -3.77 -28.49
CA THR A 298 14.28 -3.23 -28.70
C THR A 298 13.30 -3.60 -27.59
N GLY A 299 13.70 -4.44 -26.64
CA GLY A 299 12.86 -4.80 -25.50
C GLY A 299 13.29 -6.07 -24.79
N MET A 300 12.31 -6.88 -24.41
CA MET A 300 12.49 -8.14 -23.71
C MET A 300 13.35 -9.10 -24.55
N GLY A 301 14.61 -9.24 -24.17
CA GLY A 301 15.58 -10.15 -24.75
C GLY A 301 16.89 -10.04 -23.99
N TYR A 302 17.67 -11.12 -23.96
CA TYR A 302 18.92 -11.20 -23.24
C TYR A 302 20.09 -11.45 -24.20
N LEU A 303 20.95 -10.43 -24.38
CA LEU A 303 22.04 -10.47 -25.36
C LEU A 303 22.98 -11.65 -25.12
N GLY A 304 23.38 -11.91 -23.87
CA GLY A 304 24.30 -13.00 -23.53
C GLY A 304 23.76 -14.41 -23.83
N GLN A 305 22.44 -14.55 -24.02
CA GLN A 305 21.78 -15.80 -24.41
C GLN A 305 21.31 -15.76 -25.86
N LYS A 306 21.64 -14.69 -26.58
CA LYS A 306 21.15 -14.41 -27.92
C LYS A 306 19.63 -14.56 -28.02
N GLU A 307 18.94 -14.11 -26.98
CA GLU A 307 17.51 -14.33 -26.78
C GLU A 307 16.67 -13.23 -27.44
N TRP A 308 15.58 -13.64 -28.07
CA TRP A 308 14.46 -12.78 -28.47
C TRP A 308 13.13 -13.36 -28.01
N VAL A 309 12.09 -12.54 -28.02
CA VAL A 309 10.72 -12.93 -27.69
C VAL A 309 9.84 -12.90 -28.94
N ALA A 310 9.04 -13.94 -29.12
CA ALA A 310 8.08 -14.06 -30.20
C ALA A 310 6.64 -14.18 -29.68
N LEU A 311 5.70 -13.73 -30.49
CA LEU A 311 4.28 -13.95 -30.32
C LEU A 311 3.92 -15.38 -30.73
N ALA A 312 2.94 -15.96 -30.04
CA ALA A 312 2.34 -17.23 -30.44
C ALA A 312 1.71 -17.13 -31.83
N SER A 313 2.04 -18.07 -32.72
CA SER A 313 1.26 -18.32 -33.93
C SER A 313 1.31 -19.80 -34.30
N GLU A 314 0.36 -20.26 -35.13
CA GLU A 314 0.35 -21.66 -35.61
C GLU A 314 1.44 -21.84 -36.66
N ARG A 315 2.55 -22.48 -36.28
CA ARG A 315 3.71 -22.69 -37.15
C ARG A 315 4.18 -24.14 -37.07
N PRO A 316 4.68 -24.71 -38.18
CA PRO A 316 5.39 -25.98 -38.13
C PRO A 316 6.64 -25.85 -37.24
N THR A 317 6.65 -26.60 -36.15
CA THR A 317 7.79 -26.74 -35.24
C THR A 317 8.55 -28.01 -35.59
N MET A 318 9.87 -27.97 -35.56
CA MET A 318 10.74 -29.13 -35.77
C MET A 318 11.32 -29.62 -34.45
N MET A 319 11.31 -30.94 -34.23
CA MET A 319 12.07 -31.58 -33.15
C MET A 319 13.56 -31.54 -33.49
N ASP A 320 14.34 -30.73 -32.79
CA ASP A 320 15.76 -30.50 -33.11
C ASP A 320 16.73 -31.29 -32.22
N GLY A 321 16.30 -31.63 -31.01
CA GLY A 321 17.09 -32.41 -30.07
C GLY A 321 16.21 -33.02 -28.99
N VAL A 322 16.64 -34.16 -28.45
CA VAL A 322 15.98 -34.84 -27.34
C VAL A 322 17.03 -35.22 -26.31
N SER A 323 16.75 -34.93 -25.04
CA SER A 323 17.50 -35.45 -23.90
C SER A 323 16.58 -36.33 -23.07
N LEU A 324 17.00 -37.57 -22.82
CA LEU A 324 16.26 -38.50 -21.96
C LEU A 324 16.51 -38.26 -20.47
N GLY A 325 17.36 -37.28 -20.12
CA GLY A 325 17.95 -37.14 -18.79
C GLY A 325 19.03 -38.20 -18.56
N ARG A 326 20.18 -37.81 -18.01
CA ARG A 326 21.11 -38.81 -17.45
C ARG A 326 20.55 -39.29 -16.12
N GLU A 327 20.61 -40.59 -15.85
CA GLU A 327 20.36 -41.17 -14.50
C GLU A 327 21.38 -40.72 -13.44
N GLN A 328 22.32 -39.82 -13.76
CA GLN A 328 23.49 -39.55 -12.94
C GLN A 328 23.31 -38.36 -11.98
N GLU A 329 23.25 -38.72 -10.70
CA GLU A 329 23.63 -38.02 -9.47
C GLU A 329 23.24 -36.54 -9.28
N ARG A 330 22.13 -36.41 -8.56
CA ARG A 330 21.75 -35.32 -7.64
C ARG A 330 22.93 -34.49 -7.10
N ALA A 331 23.03 -33.25 -7.55
CA ALA A 331 23.37 -32.05 -6.76
C ALA A 331 23.63 -30.80 -7.63
N ALA A 332 23.11 -30.70 -8.87
CA ALA A 332 23.16 -29.43 -9.58
C ALA A 332 22.27 -28.42 -8.85
N GLU A 333 22.87 -27.32 -8.39
CA GLU A 333 22.19 -26.14 -7.85
C GLU A 333 21.13 -25.70 -8.86
N ARG A 334 19.87 -26.03 -8.59
CA ARG A 334 18.74 -25.46 -9.33
C ARG A 334 18.81 -23.96 -9.10
N SER A 335 18.97 -23.17 -10.16
CA SER A 335 18.85 -21.72 -10.05
C SER A 335 17.46 -21.38 -9.50
N ALA A 336 17.35 -20.34 -8.67
CA ALA A 336 16.09 -19.95 -8.03
C ALA A 336 14.94 -19.73 -9.04
N ALA A 337 15.26 -19.27 -10.26
CA ALA A 337 14.28 -19.12 -11.34
C ALA A 337 13.69 -20.45 -11.85
N SER A 338 14.38 -21.58 -11.67
CA SER A 338 13.94 -22.91 -12.13
C SER A 338 13.11 -23.71 -11.11
N SER A 339 13.19 -23.35 -9.82
CA SER A 339 12.52 -24.07 -8.73
C SER A 339 11.11 -23.56 -8.41
N VAL A 340 10.79 -22.32 -8.79
CA VAL A 340 9.49 -21.69 -8.56
C VAL A 340 8.62 -21.81 -9.81
N LYS A 341 7.77 -22.85 -9.87
CA LYS A 341 6.73 -22.98 -10.90
C LYS A 341 5.42 -22.39 -10.39
N VAL A 342 5.13 -21.16 -10.78
CA VAL A 342 3.80 -20.57 -10.61
C VAL A 342 3.00 -20.79 -11.89
N GLY A 343 2.09 -21.75 -11.83
CA GLY A 343 1.23 -22.11 -12.95
C GLY A 343 1.91 -23.00 -14.01
N GLY A 344 1.45 -24.25 -14.07
CA GLY A 344 1.92 -25.22 -15.05
C GLY A 344 1.25 -25.06 -16.43
N PRO A 345 1.74 -25.75 -17.46
CA PRO A 345 1.00 -25.92 -18.70
C PRO A 345 -0.29 -26.70 -18.49
N ALA A 346 -1.40 -26.16 -19.02
CA ALA A 346 -2.68 -26.84 -19.11
C ALA A 346 -2.62 -27.89 -20.23
N LEU A 347 -1.91 -28.99 -20.00
CA LEU A 347 -1.93 -30.16 -20.88
C LEU A 347 -3.22 -30.92 -20.55
N GLY A 348 -4.26 -30.72 -21.37
CA GLY A 348 -5.63 -31.18 -21.10
C GLY A 348 -5.73 -32.65 -20.68
N GLY A 349 -6.53 -32.93 -19.65
CA GLY A 349 -6.96 -34.29 -19.31
C GLY A 349 -6.96 -34.67 -17.83
N GLY A 350 -6.26 -33.94 -16.95
CA GLY A 350 -6.25 -34.20 -15.51
C GLY A 350 -6.95 -33.08 -14.75
N ALA A 351 -7.99 -33.39 -13.97
CA ALA A 351 -8.39 -32.51 -12.88
C ALA A 351 -7.15 -32.27 -11.99
N PRO A 352 -6.88 -31.04 -11.52
CA PRO A 352 -5.74 -30.77 -10.68
C PRO A 352 -5.80 -31.72 -9.48
N THR A 353 -4.81 -32.62 -9.39
CA THR A 353 -4.63 -33.45 -8.21
C THR A 353 -4.45 -32.49 -7.06
N ARG A 354 -5.43 -32.38 -6.16
CA ARG A 354 -5.29 -31.64 -4.91
C ARG A 354 -4.04 -32.18 -4.24
N THR A 355 -2.94 -31.44 -4.30
CA THR A 355 -1.87 -31.59 -3.33
C THR A 355 -2.56 -31.40 -1.98
N PRO A 356 -2.45 -32.36 -1.04
CA PRO A 356 -2.92 -32.12 0.31
C PRO A 356 -2.14 -30.91 0.79
N ASP A 357 -2.80 -29.77 0.86
CA ASP A 357 -2.25 -28.58 1.50
C ASP A 357 -1.74 -29.07 2.85
N THR A 358 -0.45 -28.85 3.07
CA THR A 358 0.27 -29.27 4.25
C THR A 358 -0.42 -28.63 5.45
N GLU A 359 -1.40 -29.34 6.02
CA GLU A 359 -1.99 -29.13 7.34
C GLU A 359 -0.89 -29.41 8.37
N ALA A 360 0.16 -28.61 8.35
CA ALA A 360 0.89 -28.29 9.56
C ALA A 360 0.02 -27.32 10.37
N GLN A 361 -1.19 -27.77 10.73
CA GLN A 361 -1.96 -27.21 11.83
C GLN A 361 -1.21 -27.60 13.10
N GLY A 362 -0.12 -26.87 13.37
CA GLY A 362 0.28 -26.67 14.75
C GLY A 362 -0.98 -26.20 15.47
N THR A 363 -1.29 -26.84 16.59
CA THR A 363 -2.45 -26.54 17.43
C THR A 363 -2.26 -25.17 18.08
N ASN A 364 -2.19 -24.11 17.28
CA ASN A 364 -2.25 -22.76 17.75
C ASN A 364 -3.60 -22.63 18.45
N PRO A 365 -3.61 -22.11 19.69
CA PRO A 365 -4.86 -21.94 20.41
C PRO A 365 -5.83 -21.14 19.53
N PRO A 366 -7.13 -21.48 19.55
CA PRO A 366 -8.12 -20.74 18.78
C PRO A 366 -8.03 -19.26 19.15
N TRP A 367 -8.07 -18.37 18.15
CA TRP A 367 -8.08 -16.93 18.37
C TRP A 367 -9.19 -16.55 19.35
N GLN A 368 -8.79 -15.91 20.45
CA GLN A 368 -9.70 -15.43 21.50
C GLN A 368 -9.50 -13.92 21.64
N PRO A 369 -10.26 -13.10 20.88
CA PRO A 369 -10.24 -11.66 21.03
C PRO A 369 -10.38 -11.25 22.49
N LEU A 370 -9.65 -10.20 22.88
CA LEU A 370 -9.78 -9.60 24.19
C LEU A 370 -11.26 -9.22 24.48
N GLU A 371 -11.83 -9.80 25.53
CA GLU A 371 -13.15 -9.44 26.00
C GLU A 371 -13.09 -8.10 26.75
N ILE A 372 -13.57 -7.04 26.10
CA ILE A 372 -13.77 -5.73 26.72
C ILE A 372 -15.20 -5.71 27.25
N THR A 373 -15.37 -6.01 28.54
CA THR A 373 -16.69 -6.05 29.21
C THR A 373 -16.67 -5.29 30.52
N GLY A 374 -17.84 -4.98 31.06
CA GLY A 374 -17.99 -4.41 32.41
C GLY A 374 -17.78 -2.89 32.48
N HIS A 375 -17.66 -2.21 31.35
CA HIS A 375 -17.58 -0.76 31.30
C HIS A 375 -19.00 -0.20 31.30
N GLN A 376 -19.40 0.44 32.40
CA GLN A 376 -20.67 1.13 32.45
C GLN A 376 -20.50 2.53 31.83
N LEU A 377 -21.31 2.81 30.80
CA LEU A 377 -21.53 4.18 30.34
C LEU A 377 -22.01 5.00 31.53
N ASP A 378 -21.31 6.09 31.85
CA ASP A 378 -21.68 7.00 32.92
C ASP A 378 -22.79 7.93 32.39
N PRO A 379 -24.06 7.77 32.79
CA PRO A 379 -25.14 8.60 32.26
C PRO A 379 -24.98 10.09 32.58
N THR A 380 -24.04 10.45 33.48
CA THR A 380 -23.71 11.84 33.77
C THR A 380 -22.68 12.44 32.80
N ASP A 381 -21.96 11.60 32.06
CA ASP A 381 -21.13 12.01 30.93
C ASP A 381 -22.01 12.27 29.71
N LEU A 382 -21.84 13.44 29.08
CA LEU A 382 -22.71 13.87 27.97
C LEU A 382 -22.59 12.95 26.76
N PHE A 383 -21.38 12.42 26.51
CA PHE A 383 -21.13 11.52 25.40
C PHE A 383 -21.78 10.15 25.65
N ASP A 384 -21.62 9.61 26.86
CA ASP A 384 -22.27 8.37 27.30
C ASP A 384 -23.79 8.48 27.26
N HIS A 385 -24.36 9.60 27.72
CA HIS A 385 -25.79 9.86 27.62
C HIS A 385 -26.27 9.92 26.16
N GLN A 386 -25.53 10.56 25.25
CA GLN A 386 -25.86 10.54 23.82
C GLN A 386 -25.75 9.14 23.21
N THR A 387 -24.75 8.36 23.63
CA THR A 387 -24.57 6.95 23.25
C THR A 387 -25.79 6.12 23.65
N VAL A 388 -26.23 6.23 24.91
CA VAL A 388 -27.43 5.55 25.43
C VAL A 388 -28.66 5.91 24.60
N ARG A 389 -28.92 7.21 24.36
CA ARG A 389 -30.06 7.65 23.54
C ARG A 389 -30.00 7.15 22.10
N THR A 390 -28.79 7.07 21.53
CA THR A 390 -28.59 6.53 20.18
C THR A 390 -28.94 5.05 20.13
N LEU A 391 -28.55 4.28 21.15
CA LEU A 391 -28.88 2.85 21.28
C LEU A 391 -30.36 2.59 21.53
N GLU A 392 -31.08 3.56 22.11
CA GLU A 392 -32.54 3.52 22.30
C GLU A 392 -33.32 3.90 21.03
N GLY A 393 -32.63 4.36 19.98
CA GLY A 393 -33.21 4.62 18.66
C GLY A 393 -33.73 6.05 18.43
N ASP A 394 -33.33 7.01 19.27
CA ASP A 394 -33.78 8.40 19.16
C ASP A 394 -33.24 9.11 17.91
N GLN A 395 -31.91 9.23 17.82
CA GLN A 395 -31.17 9.93 16.75
C GLN A 395 -29.75 9.36 16.66
N HIS A 396 -29.23 9.23 15.42
CA HIS A 396 -27.85 8.83 15.19
C HIS A 396 -26.97 10.04 14.89
N PRO A 397 -26.13 10.49 15.84
CA PRO A 397 -25.24 11.63 15.64
C PRO A 397 -24.25 11.37 14.48
N GLY A 398 -23.62 12.44 13.98
CA GLY A 398 -22.70 12.35 12.85
C GLY A 398 -21.46 11.50 13.11
N TRP A 399 -21.06 11.36 14.37
CA TRP A 399 -19.94 10.53 14.81
C TRP A 399 -20.31 9.05 15.01
N TRP A 400 -21.61 8.71 15.00
CA TRP A 400 -22.05 7.33 15.16
C TRP A 400 -21.72 6.51 13.90
N PRO A 401 -21.16 5.29 14.02
CA PRO A 401 -20.76 4.50 12.86
C PRO A 401 -21.91 4.30 11.86
N LYS A 402 -21.64 4.67 10.61
CA LYS A 402 -22.54 4.48 9.46
C LYS A 402 -21.74 3.96 8.27
N ASP A 403 -22.34 3.07 7.49
CA ASP A 403 -21.77 2.67 6.21
C ASP A 403 -22.17 3.63 5.07
N ASP A 404 -21.69 3.37 3.86
CA ASP A 404 -21.96 4.20 2.68
C ASP A 404 -23.40 4.06 2.13
N SER A 405 -24.20 3.12 2.66
CA SER A 405 -25.65 3.07 2.41
C SER A 405 -26.45 3.97 3.36
N GLY A 406 -25.79 4.51 4.39
CA GLY A 406 -26.41 5.27 5.46
C GLY A 406 -26.94 4.41 6.62
N TYR A 407 -26.67 3.10 6.62
CA TYR A 407 -27.04 2.21 7.71
C TYR A 407 -26.24 2.57 8.95
N ALA A 408 -26.94 2.95 10.02
CA ALA A 408 -26.34 3.24 11.32
C ALA A 408 -26.36 1.99 12.21
N ILE A 409 -25.24 1.71 12.89
CA ILE A 409 -25.15 0.52 13.74
C ILE A 409 -26.18 0.59 14.88
N SER A 410 -26.92 -0.48 15.11
CA SER A 410 -27.94 -0.54 16.17
C SER A 410 -27.43 -1.28 17.41
N LYS A 411 -28.15 -1.16 18.53
CA LYS A 411 -27.85 -1.94 19.74
C LYS A 411 -27.81 -3.45 19.48
N ARG A 412 -28.78 -3.95 18.69
CA ARG A 412 -28.84 -5.36 18.27
C ARG A 412 -27.57 -5.81 17.54
N ASP A 413 -27.00 -4.93 16.72
CA ASP A 413 -25.79 -5.25 15.98
C ASP A 413 -24.57 -5.32 16.91
N LEU A 414 -24.46 -4.39 17.88
CA LEU A 414 -23.42 -4.44 18.91
C LEU A 414 -23.54 -5.71 19.76
N ASP A 415 -24.76 -6.08 20.16
CA ASP A 415 -25.03 -7.30 20.94
C ASP A 415 -24.60 -8.56 20.16
N PHE A 416 -24.93 -8.66 18.86
CA PHE A 416 -24.51 -9.78 18.01
C PHE A 416 -22.98 -9.84 17.84
N LEU A 417 -22.35 -8.68 17.64
CA LEU A 417 -20.90 -8.59 17.45
C LEU A 417 -20.13 -8.78 18.77
N GLY A 418 -20.82 -8.72 19.91
CA GLY A 418 -20.20 -8.75 21.23
C GLY A 418 -19.32 -7.52 21.49
N ILE A 419 -19.77 -6.36 21.00
CA ILE A 419 -19.07 -5.09 21.14
C ILE A 419 -19.73 -4.29 22.27
N ASP A 420 -18.97 -4.00 23.32
CA ASP A 420 -19.40 -3.09 24.37
C ASP A 420 -19.55 -1.65 23.81
N PRO A 421 -20.69 -0.97 24.02
CA PRO A 421 -20.91 0.40 23.56
C PRO A 421 -19.81 1.41 23.91
N VAL A 422 -19.08 1.20 25.01
CA VAL A 422 -17.95 2.07 25.39
C VAL A 422 -16.90 2.14 24.29
N GLN A 423 -16.71 1.06 23.52
CA GLN A 423 -15.74 1.02 22.43
C GLN A 423 -16.14 1.98 21.29
N ILE A 424 -17.44 2.20 21.07
CA ILE A 424 -17.92 3.18 20.08
C ILE A 424 -17.55 4.60 20.51
N LYS A 425 -17.64 4.89 21.81
CA LYS A 425 -17.15 6.14 22.38
C LYS A 425 -15.65 6.30 22.18
N TRP A 426 -14.86 5.29 22.53
CA TRP A 426 -13.41 5.36 22.35
C TRP A 426 -13.01 5.53 20.89
N LEU A 427 -13.70 4.86 19.97
CA LEU A 427 -13.47 5.01 18.54
C LEU A 427 -13.80 6.44 18.07
N ALA A 428 -14.97 6.96 18.46
CA ALA A 428 -15.43 8.29 18.07
C ALA A 428 -14.55 9.41 18.66
N GLY A 429 -14.08 9.24 19.90
CA GLY A 429 -13.18 10.17 20.59
C GLY A 429 -11.70 10.01 20.20
N LYS A 430 -11.37 9.07 19.31
CA LYS A 430 -9.98 8.70 18.98
C LYS A 430 -9.15 8.31 20.22
N GLU A 431 -9.78 7.71 21.22
CA GLU A 431 -9.13 7.22 22.45
C GLU A 431 -8.53 5.83 22.24
N ALA A 432 -9.24 4.93 21.56
CA ALA A 432 -8.77 3.59 21.21
C ALA A 432 -9.50 3.05 19.96
N PRO A 433 -8.84 2.25 19.12
CA PRO A 433 -9.51 1.52 18.04
C PRO A 433 -10.37 0.37 18.59
N MET A 434 -11.22 -0.21 17.73
CA MET A 434 -12.02 -1.38 18.11
C MET A 434 -11.14 -2.53 18.59
N GLY A 435 -11.53 -3.21 19.66
CA GLY A 435 -10.79 -4.34 20.22
C GLY A 435 -9.62 -3.97 21.14
N MET A 436 -9.44 -2.68 21.49
CA MET A 436 -8.48 -2.23 22.50
C MET A 436 -9.13 -1.31 23.54
N THR A 437 -8.59 -1.31 24.76
CA THR A 437 -8.83 -0.22 25.72
C THR A 437 -7.84 0.93 25.45
N PRO A 438 -8.11 2.17 25.92
CA PRO A 438 -7.18 3.28 25.79
C PRO A 438 -5.77 2.99 26.35
N GLU A 439 -5.69 2.25 27.47
CA GLU A 439 -4.41 1.88 28.09
C GLU A 439 -3.62 0.88 27.24
N LEU A 440 -4.33 -0.09 26.65
CA LEU A 440 -3.70 -1.04 25.73
C LEU A 440 -3.25 -0.36 24.45
N TYR A 441 -4.08 0.54 23.90
CA TYR A 441 -3.72 1.28 22.70
C TYR A 441 -2.50 2.19 22.93
N ASP A 442 -2.39 2.79 24.12
CA ASP A 442 -1.21 3.54 24.52
C ASP A 442 0.07 2.69 24.55
N GLN A 443 -0.01 1.53 25.21
CA GLN A 443 1.11 0.59 25.28
C GLN A 443 1.48 0.09 23.87
N PHE A 444 0.48 -0.18 23.03
CA PHE A 444 0.65 -0.65 21.66
C PHE A 444 1.50 0.31 20.82
N GLY A 445 1.12 1.59 20.75
CA GLY A 445 1.87 2.57 19.97
C GLY A 445 3.25 2.90 20.55
N THR A 446 3.39 2.85 21.88
CA THR A 446 4.69 3.07 22.55
C THR A 446 5.68 1.95 22.22
N GLU A 447 5.27 0.70 22.39
CA GLU A 447 6.12 -0.46 22.10
C GLU A 447 6.41 -0.62 20.60
N LEU A 448 5.47 -0.20 19.73
CA LEU A 448 5.69 -0.18 18.28
C LEU A 448 6.83 0.76 17.89
N LEU A 449 6.82 1.99 18.42
CA LEU A 449 7.88 2.96 18.16
C LEU A 449 9.22 2.51 18.74
N GLU A 450 9.21 1.88 19.92
CA GLU A 450 10.43 1.27 20.48
C GLU A 450 10.96 0.14 19.59
N ALA A 451 10.09 -0.70 19.03
CA ALA A 451 10.48 -1.78 18.13
C ALA A 451 11.13 -1.21 16.85
N LEU A 452 10.48 -0.24 16.21
CA LEU A 452 11.02 0.46 15.04
C LEU A 452 12.37 1.15 15.33
N GLN A 453 12.50 1.78 16.49
CA GLN A 453 13.76 2.41 16.89
C GLN A 453 14.88 1.39 17.08
N ARG A 454 14.60 0.21 17.66
CA ARG A 454 15.58 -0.88 17.78
C ARG A 454 15.99 -1.45 16.42
N ASP A 455 15.07 -1.43 15.46
CA ASP A 455 15.33 -1.75 14.05
C ASP A 455 16.01 -0.59 13.28
N GLY A 456 16.39 0.50 13.95
CA GLY A 456 17.14 1.62 13.34
C GLY A 456 16.28 2.60 12.54
N ILE A 457 14.95 2.55 12.70
CA ILE A 457 13.99 3.47 12.08
C ILE A 457 13.60 4.55 13.11
N PRO A 458 14.04 5.80 12.93
CA PRO A 458 13.75 6.85 13.91
C PRO A 458 12.30 7.34 13.78
N ALA A 459 11.72 7.75 14.91
CA ALA A 459 10.31 8.13 14.98
C ALA A 459 9.95 9.32 14.08
N ASP A 460 10.87 10.27 13.90
CA ASP A 460 10.66 11.44 13.02
C ASP A 460 10.68 11.09 11.52
N GLN A 461 11.01 9.85 11.15
CA GLN A 461 11.03 9.36 9.76
C GLN A 461 9.99 8.26 9.51
N VAL A 462 8.95 8.16 10.34
CA VAL A 462 7.86 7.20 10.14
C VAL A 462 6.48 7.85 10.30
N ASP A 463 5.56 7.52 9.40
CA ASP A 463 4.12 7.76 9.55
C ASP A 463 3.42 6.40 9.71
N ILE A 464 2.75 6.22 10.84
CA ILE A 464 2.07 4.98 11.22
C ILE A 464 0.58 5.27 11.30
N ARG A 465 -0.20 4.51 10.53
CA ARG A 465 -1.66 4.64 10.48
C ARG A 465 -2.32 3.29 10.69
N LEU A 466 -3.45 3.31 11.36
CA LEU A 466 -4.35 2.17 11.46
C LEU A 466 -5.46 2.31 10.41
N LYS A 467 -5.73 1.24 9.68
CA LYS A 467 -6.74 1.11 8.64
C LYS A 467 -7.76 0.03 9.01
N GLY A 468 -8.56 -0.41 8.04
CA GLY A 468 -9.52 -1.49 8.24
C GLY A 468 -10.71 -1.16 9.15
N THR A 469 -11.42 -2.22 9.55
CA THR A 469 -12.61 -2.10 10.41
C THR A 469 -12.26 -1.68 11.84
N ALA A 470 -11.03 -1.92 12.29
CA ALA A 470 -10.58 -1.51 13.62
C ALA A 470 -10.56 0.02 13.81
N SER A 471 -10.26 0.78 12.75
CA SER A 471 -10.19 2.25 12.77
C SER A 471 -11.47 2.94 12.30
N GLY A 472 -12.29 2.26 11.48
CA GLY A 472 -13.48 2.83 10.83
C GLY A 472 -14.81 2.13 11.16
N PHE A 473 -14.80 1.10 11.99
CA PHE A 473 -15.92 0.18 12.29
C PHE A 473 -16.41 -0.65 11.09
N PHE A 474 -16.63 -0.04 9.93
CA PHE A 474 -17.02 -0.72 8.69
C PHE A 474 -15.84 -0.93 7.75
N SER A 475 -15.92 -1.98 6.94
CA SER A 475 -14.93 -2.26 5.92
C SER A 475 -15.00 -1.27 4.75
N GLY A 476 -13.92 -1.16 3.98
CA GLY A 476 -13.89 -0.34 2.77
C GLY A 476 -14.91 -0.78 1.72
N ILE A 477 -15.16 0.09 0.73
CA ILE A 477 -16.24 -0.04 -0.29
C ILE A 477 -16.16 -1.27 -1.21
N HIS A 478 -15.12 -2.09 -1.12
CA HIS A 478 -14.96 -3.33 -1.87
C HIS A 478 -15.30 -4.58 -1.07
N LYS A 479 -15.50 -4.44 0.23
CA LYS A 479 -15.85 -5.54 1.13
C LYS A 479 -17.32 -5.38 1.49
N GLU A 480 -18.16 -6.20 0.86
CA GLU A 480 -19.59 -6.27 1.15
C GLU A 480 -19.87 -7.36 2.18
N LEU A 481 -20.85 -7.11 3.04
CA LEU A 481 -21.45 -8.14 3.87
C LEU A 481 -22.26 -9.07 2.95
N PRO A 482 -21.94 -10.37 2.88
CA PRO A 482 -22.64 -11.27 1.99
C PRO A 482 -24.12 -11.36 2.36
N ARG A 483 -24.96 -11.64 1.36
CA ARG A 483 -26.35 -12.02 1.58
C ARG A 483 -26.50 -13.53 1.69
N GLU A 484 -27.62 -13.98 2.22
CA GLU A 484 -27.91 -15.42 2.40
C GLU A 484 -27.76 -16.19 1.09
N GLU A 485 -28.15 -15.60 -0.04
CA GLU A 485 -28.08 -16.22 -1.36
C GLU A 485 -26.63 -16.35 -1.89
N ALA A 486 -25.70 -15.57 -1.34
CA ALA A 486 -24.29 -15.56 -1.74
C ALA A 486 -23.42 -16.56 -0.98
N ILE A 487 -23.95 -17.20 0.07
CA ILE A 487 -23.24 -18.17 0.92
C ILE A 487 -24.04 -19.49 1.11
N PRO A 488 -24.54 -20.11 0.02
CA PRO A 488 -25.39 -21.31 0.11
C PRO A 488 -24.69 -22.50 0.79
N ASP A 489 -23.36 -22.54 0.73
CA ASP A 489 -22.54 -23.61 1.31
C ASP A 489 -22.23 -23.43 2.81
N HIS A 490 -22.75 -22.35 3.43
CA HIS A 490 -22.53 -22.03 4.85
C HIS A 490 -23.86 -21.90 5.63
N PRO A 491 -24.61 -23.01 5.85
CA PRO A 491 -25.92 -22.95 6.48
C PRO A 491 -25.91 -22.37 7.90
N GLU A 492 -24.87 -22.65 8.70
CA GLU A 492 -24.72 -22.06 10.04
C GLU A 492 -24.58 -20.53 9.99
N ALA A 493 -23.84 -20.01 9.01
CA ALA A 493 -23.68 -18.56 8.84
C ALA A 493 -25.00 -17.89 8.45
N VAL A 494 -25.80 -18.56 7.61
CA VAL A 494 -27.17 -18.12 7.27
C VAL A 494 -28.06 -18.10 8.50
N GLU A 495 -28.02 -19.14 9.34
CA GLU A 495 -28.78 -19.17 10.60
C GLU A 495 -28.38 -18.03 11.55
N ARG A 496 -27.07 -17.79 11.73
CA ARG A 496 -26.56 -16.67 12.55
C ARG A 496 -26.97 -15.32 11.97
N MET A 497 -26.95 -15.16 10.64
CA MET A 497 -27.38 -13.94 9.97
C MET A 497 -28.88 -13.68 10.15
N ARG A 498 -29.72 -14.74 10.08
CA ARG A 498 -31.16 -14.64 10.39
C ARG A 498 -31.42 -14.32 11.84
N ALA A 499 -30.66 -14.92 12.76
CA ALA A 499 -30.74 -14.59 14.18
C ALA A 499 -30.36 -13.12 14.44
N TRP A 500 -29.33 -12.62 13.75
CA TRP A 500 -28.89 -11.23 13.84
C TRP A 500 -29.94 -10.26 13.29
N PHE A 501 -30.35 -10.39 12.03
CA PHE A 501 -31.19 -9.37 11.40
C PHE A 501 -32.69 -9.63 11.55
N GLY A 502 -33.12 -10.85 11.90
CA GLY A 502 -34.52 -11.27 11.87
C GLY A 502 -35.14 -11.00 10.49
N ASP A 503 -36.38 -10.54 10.50
CA ASP A 503 -37.12 -10.16 9.29
C ASP A 503 -36.77 -8.75 8.77
N SER A 504 -35.78 -8.07 9.39
CA SER A 504 -35.39 -6.72 8.97
C SER A 504 -34.76 -6.74 7.58
N GLY A 505 -35.38 -6.00 6.65
CA GLY A 505 -34.77 -5.65 5.36
C GLY A 505 -33.66 -4.60 5.48
N GLN A 506 -33.55 -3.89 6.61
CA GLN A 506 -32.45 -2.97 6.88
C GLN A 506 -31.25 -3.75 7.42
N ARG A 507 -30.14 -3.71 6.67
CA ARG A 507 -28.86 -4.37 6.96
C ARG A 507 -27.73 -3.49 6.41
N PRO A 508 -26.52 -3.53 6.99
CA PRO A 508 -25.38 -2.84 6.41
C PRO A 508 -24.97 -3.50 5.09
N VAL A 509 -24.51 -2.70 4.14
CA VAL A 509 -23.87 -3.14 2.90
C VAL A 509 -22.40 -3.49 3.18
N ARG A 510 -21.73 -2.74 4.05
CA ARG A 510 -20.33 -2.98 4.42
C ARG A 510 -20.21 -3.90 5.62
N ARG A 511 -19.11 -4.64 5.70
CA ARG A 511 -18.87 -5.58 6.81
C ARG A 511 -18.57 -4.78 8.08
N PRO A 512 -19.38 -4.90 9.15
CA PRO A 512 -18.98 -4.40 10.47
C PRO A 512 -17.75 -5.14 10.99
N HIS A 513 -17.03 -4.53 11.92
CA HIS A 513 -15.93 -5.14 12.66
C HIS A 513 -16.36 -6.50 13.26
N ASP A 514 -15.53 -7.53 13.10
CA ASP A 514 -15.74 -8.91 13.55
C ASP A 514 -16.97 -9.65 12.98
N SER A 515 -17.74 -9.05 12.06
CA SER A 515 -18.97 -9.65 11.53
C SER A 515 -18.75 -10.99 10.81
N MET A 516 -17.71 -11.10 9.98
CA MET A 516 -17.41 -12.32 9.24
C MET A 516 -17.01 -13.48 10.15
N TRP A 517 -16.24 -13.18 11.19
CA TRP A 517 -15.86 -14.14 12.24
C TRP A 517 -17.07 -14.59 13.06
N ARG A 518 -17.91 -13.65 13.51
CA ARG A 518 -19.15 -13.96 14.27
C ARG A 518 -20.12 -14.82 13.45
N LEU A 519 -20.20 -14.58 12.14
CA LEU A 519 -20.96 -15.41 11.20
C LEU A 519 -20.31 -16.78 10.94
N GLY A 520 -19.04 -17.00 11.28
CA GLY A 520 -18.31 -18.23 10.98
C GLY A 520 -17.87 -18.35 9.52
N LEU A 521 -17.81 -17.23 8.80
CA LEU A 521 -17.35 -17.15 7.41
C LEU A 521 -15.84 -16.93 7.31
N GLU A 522 -15.23 -16.40 8.37
CA GLU A 522 -13.78 -16.28 8.53
C GLU A 522 -13.37 -17.00 9.83
N SER A 523 -12.24 -17.72 9.80
CA SER A 523 -11.74 -18.48 10.94
C SER A 523 -11.03 -17.61 11.98
N VAL A 524 -10.74 -16.36 11.64
CA VAL A 524 -10.04 -15.39 12.47
C VAL A 524 -10.89 -14.14 12.66
N PRO A 525 -10.77 -13.44 13.80
CA PRO A 525 -11.36 -12.10 14.00
C PRO A 525 -10.84 -11.08 12.99
N SER A 526 -11.49 -9.91 12.89
CA SER A 526 -10.94 -8.80 12.09
C SER A 526 -9.58 -8.39 12.61
N ASP A 527 -8.62 -8.24 11.71
CA ASP A 527 -7.24 -7.86 11.98
C ASP A 527 -7.06 -6.36 12.28
N PHE A 528 -5.87 -6.00 12.78
CA PHE A 528 -5.39 -4.62 12.78
C PHE A 528 -4.52 -4.38 11.54
N ASP A 529 -5.05 -3.65 10.57
CA ASP A 529 -4.32 -3.22 9.38
C ASP A 529 -3.43 -2.00 9.71
N LEU A 530 -2.12 -2.19 9.82
CA LEU A 530 -1.14 -1.13 10.08
C LEU A 530 -0.40 -0.75 8.79
N ASP A 531 -0.49 0.52 8.41
CA ASP A 531 0.36 1.10 7.39
C ASP A 531 1.53 1.82 8.08
N ILE A 532 2.76 1.33 7.88
CA ILE A 532 4.01 1.94 8.34
C ILE A 532 4.72 2.54 7.12
N ASN A 533 4.93 3.84 7.11
CA ASN A 533 5.37 4.56 5.93
C ASN A 533 6.70 5.24 6.24
N SER A 534 7.78 4.74 5.63
CA SER A 534 9.14 5.22 5.84
C SER A 534 10.05 4.81 4.69
N THR A 535 10.55 5.79 3.93
CA THR A 535 11.53 5.55 2.85
C THR A 535 12.83 4.95 3.39
N ARG A 536 13.21 5.27 4.62
CA ARG A 536 14.35 4.64 5.29
C ARG A 536 14.13 3.15 5.55
N MET A 537 12.92 2.77 5.97
CA MET A 537 12.54 1.36 6.12
C MET A 537 12.62 0.63 4.78
N ILE A 538 12.09 1.21 3.69
CA ILE A 538 12.18 0.59 2.36
C ILE A 538 13.63 0.40 1.90
N ARG A 539 14.52 1.38 2.14
CA ARG A 539 15.96 1.26 1.82
C ARG A 539 16.63 0.15 2.64
N ALA A 540 16.42 0.11 3.95
CA ALA A 540 16.97 -0.92 4.82
C ALA A 540 16.49 -2.33 4.41
N ALA A 541 15.21 -2.47 4.05
CA ALA A 541 14.68 -3.73 3.54
C ALA A 541 15.32 -4.12 2.21
N ARG A 542 15.59 -3.16 1.32
CA ARG A 542 16.21 -3.39 0.01
C ARG A 542 17.65 -3.90 0.17
N GLU A 543 18.41 -3.28 1.06
CA GLU A 543 19.77 -3.71 1.42
C GLU A 543 19.75 -5.14 1.95
N HIS A 544 18.90 -5.42 2.93
CA HIS A 544 18.72 -6.77 3.47
C HIS A 544 18.30 -7.80 2.41
N TRP A 545 17.38 -7.43 1.50
CA TRP A 545 16.94 -8.31 0.42
C TRP A 545 18.07 -8.63 -0.56
N ALA A 546 18.87 -7.62 -0.93
CA ALA A 546 20.02 -7.82 -1.81
C ALA A 546 21.07 -8.76 -1.20
N GLU A 547 21.27 -8.68 0.12
CA GLU A 547 22.21 -9.53 0.87
C GLU A 547 21.71 -10.98 1.02
N GLU A 548 20.46 -11.17 1.45
CA GLU A 548 19.91 -12.48 1.80
C GLU A 548 19.28 -13.23 0.62
N HIS A 549 18.90 -12.52 -0.45
CA HIS A 549 18.18 -13.08 -1.59
C HIS A 549 18.80 -12.72 -2.95
N PRO A 550 20.13 -12.86 -3.15
CA PRO A 550 20.80 -12.45 -4.40
C PRO A 550 20.27 -13.15 -5.66
N GLY A 551 19.57 -14.29 -5.51
CA GLY A 551 18.95 -15.03 -6.61
C GLY A 551 17.43 -14.85 -6.76
N ARG A 552 16.74 -14.10 -5.89
CA ARG A 552 15.29 -13.88 -6.01
C ARG A 552 14.98 -12.71 -6.94
N TYR A 553 13.76 -12.72 -7.49
CA TYR A 553 13.31 -11.63 -8.33
C TYR A 553 13.17 -10.37 -7.48
N SER A 554 13.59 -9.24 -8.05
CA SER A 554 13.39 -7.92 -7.48
C SER A 554 11.90 -7.62 -7.24
N GLY A 555 11.00 -8.06 -8.12
CA GLY A 555 9.56 -7.80 -7.95
C GLY A 555 8.90 -8.61 -6.83
N ASP A 556 9.56 -9.63 -6.27
CA ASP A 556 9.07 -10.34 -5.07
C ASP A 556 9.33 -9.54 -3.78
N PHE A 557 10.12 -8.46 -3.87
CA PHE A 557 10.40 -7.55 -2.76
C PHE A 557 9.16 -6.78 -2.30
N MET A 558 8.26 -6.46 -3.24
CA MET A 558 7.01 -5.76 -2.96
C MET A 558 5.84 -6.73 -3.10
N GLY A 559 4.93 -6.68 -2.13
CA GLY A 559 3.61 -7.26 -2.26
C GLY A 559 2.76 -6.53 -3.31
N GLY A 560 1.58 -7.10 -3.58
CA GLY A 560 0.56 -6.39 -4.35
C GLY A 560 0.19 -5.07 -3.68
N HIS A 561 -0.18 -4.03 -4.44
CA HIS A 561 -0.51 -2.69 -3.93
C HIS A 561 0.67 -1.84 -3.41
N GLY A 562 1.92 -2.31 -3.52
CA GLY A 562 3.12 -1.49 -3.32
C GLY A 562 3.59 -1.35 -1.88
N TYR A 563 3.22 -2.28 -0.99
CA TYR A 563 3.92 -2.46 0.29
C TYR A 563 4.99 -3.55 0.19
N LEU A 564 5.96 -3.59 1.11
CA LEU A 564 6.96 -4.67 1.18
C LEU A 564 6.31 -6.05 1.37
N ASP A 565 6.89 -7.08 0.77
CA ASP A 565 6.49 -8.46 1.08
C ASP A 565 6.62 -8.76 2.59
N LYS A 566 5.71 -9.59 3.12
CA LYS A 566 5.65 -9.88 4.56
C LYS A 566 6.95 -10.54 5.06
N ASP A 567 7.57 -11.40 4.27
CA ASP A 567 8.83 -12.04 4.64
C ASP A 567 9.99 -11.04 4.55
N ALA A 568 9.95 -10.10 3.60
CA ALA A 568 10.93 -9.01 3.52
C ALA A 568 10.86 -8.11 4.76
N VAL A 569 9.65 -7.75 5.23
CA VAL A 569 9.49 -6.99 6.49
C VAL A 569 10.02 -7.78 7.68
N LYS A 570 9.66 -9.06 7.81
CA LYS A 570 10.09 -9.89 8.94
C LYS A 570 11.61 -10.11 8.98
N GLY A 571 12.24 -10.28 7.83
CA GLY A 571 13.69 -10.45 7.72
C GLY A 571 14.45 -9.17 8.08
N ALA A 572 14.01 -8.03 7.54
CA ALA A 572 14.70 -6.75 7.72
C ALA A 572 14.42 -6.09 9.09
N PHE A 573 13.27 -6.36 9.72
CA PHE A 573 12.82 -5.69 10.95
C PHE A 573 12.42 -6.70 12.03
N PRO A 574 13.40 -7.44 12.61
CA PRO A 574 13.12 -8.50 13.57
C PRO A 574 12.48 -8.01 14.87
N HIS A 575 12.74 -6.77 15.31
CA HIS A 575 12.09 -6.24 16.51
C HIS A 575 10.63 -5.90 16.25
N LEU A 576 10.30 -5.34 15.09
CA LEU A 576 8.91 -5.14 14.64
C LEU A 576 8.17 -6.47 14.48
N ALA A 577 8.82 -7.51 13.93
CA ALA A 577 8.23 -8.84 13.83
C ALA A 577 7.91 -9.42 15.22
N GLY A 578 8.87 -9.37 16.16
CA GLY A 578 8.65 -9.84 17.53
C GLY A 578 7.59 -9.02 18.29
N TRP A 579 7.50 -7.72 18.03
CA TRP A 579 6.41 -6.88 18.53
C TRP A 579 5.06 -7.33 17.98
N THR A 580 4.98 -7.62 16.68
CA THR A 580 3.76 -8.09 16.01
C THR A 580 3.28 -9.39 16.66
N ASP A 581 4.16 -10.39 16.79
CA ASP A 581 3.83 -11.68 17.43
C ASP A 581 3.35 -11.50 18.88
N THR A 582 3.99 -10.60 19.64
CA THR A 582 3.61 -10.32 21.04
C THR A 582 2.20 -9.74 21.11
N TRP A 583 1.88 -8.79 20.23
CA TRP A 583 0.59 -8.12 20.24
C TRP A 583 -0.53 -8.96 19.63
N GLU A 584 -0.26 -9.79 18.63
CA GLU A 584 -1.23 -10.76 18.12
C GLU A 584 -1.68 -11.72 19.23
N ASN A 585 -0.73 -12.25 20.00
CA ASN A 585 -1.01 -13.11 21.15
C ASN A 585 -1.79 -12.37 22.24
N LYS A 586 -1.42 -11.12 22.53
CA LYS A 586 -2.04 -10.32 23.59
C LYS A 586 -3.47 -9.88 23.25
N LEU A 587 -3.74 -9.58 21.98
CA LEU A 587 -5.04 -9.10 21.50
C LEU A 587 -5.94 -10.26 21.07
N GLY A 588 -5.36 -11.43 20.82
CA GLY A 588 -6.06 -12.60 20.31
C GLY A 588 -6.59 -12.39 18.89
N ARG A 589 -5.86 -11.63 18.06
CA ARG A 589 -6.19 -11.38 16.64
C ARG A 589 -4.95 -11.02 15.83
N GLU A 590 -5.03 -11.15 14.52
CA GLU A 590 -3.93 -10.86 13.59
C GLU A 590 -3.62 -9.36 13.48
N ILE A 591 -2.36 -9.05 13.19
CA ILE A 591 -1.87 -7.71 12.86
C ILE A 591 -1.26 -7.78 11.46
N SER A 592 -1.90 -7.11 10.52
CA SER A 592 -1.43 -7.01 9.14
C SER A 592 -0.54 -5.77 9.00
N VAL A 593 0.76 -5.96 8.83
CA VAL A 593 1.72 -4.86 8.63
C VAL A 593 1.95 -4.64 7.14
N GLY A 594 1.55 -3.47 6.64
CA GLY A 594 1.93 -2.94 5.33
C GLY A 594 3.01 -1.88 5.48
N ALA A 595 4.17 -2.10 4.86
CA ALA A 595 5.28 -1.14 4.88
C ALA A 595 5.44 -0.43 3.53
N PHE A 596 5.39 0.90 3.51
CA PHE A 596 5.45 1.73 2.31
C PHE A 596 6.57 2.79 2.42
N GLU A 597 6.89 3.47 1.32
CA GLU A 597 7.74 4.67 1.38
C GLU A 597 7.00 5.85 2.04
N SER A 598 7.71 6.95 2.30
CA SER A 598 7.19 8.10 3.07
C SER A 598 5.95 8.76 2.46
N SER A 599 5.77 8.67 1.14
CA SER A 599 4.56 9.14 0.44
C SER A 599 3.32 8.29 0.71
N GLY A 600 3.50 7.09 1.26
CA GLY A 600 2.44 6.12 1.50
C GLY A 600 1.93 5.44 0.22
N PRO A 601 0.79 4.73 0.31
CA PRO A 601 0.22 4.02 -0.82
C PRO A 601 -0.24 4.99 -1.92
N VAL A 602 -0.03 4.62 -3.18
CA VAL A 602 -0.43 5.45 -4.32
C VAL A 602 -1.93 5.71 -4.33
N ASP A 603 -2.31 6.95 -4.67
CA ASP A 603 -3.71 7.28 -4.96
C ASP A 603 -4.15 6.69 -6.30
N ALA A 604 -4.54 5.42 -6.25
CA ALA A 604 -5.06 4.68 -7.38
C ALA A 604 -6.34 5.29 -7.99
N THR A 605 -7.05 6.18 -7.28
CA THR A 605 -8.25 6.85 -7.84
C THR A 605 -7.90 7.83 -8.95
N THR A 606 -6.67 8.35 -8.96
CA THR A 606 -6.15 9.21 -10.05
C THR A 606 -6.09 8.49 -11.40
N PHE A 607 -6.09 7.15 -11.40
CA PHE A 607 -6.16 6.31 -12.60
C PHE A 607 -7.58 5.79 -12.89
N GLY A 608 -8.60 6.43 -12.32
CA GLY A 608 -10.00 6.05 -12.50
C GLY A 608 -10.42 4.79 -11.73
N ARG A 609 -9.63 4.35 -10.74
CA ARG A 609 -9.96 3.17 -9.93
C ARG A 609 -10.84 3.54 -8.75
N THR A 610 -11.71 2.62 -8.35
CA THR A 610 -12.59 2.80 -7.19
C THR A 610 -11.87 2.60 -5.86
N LEU A 611 -10.75 1.86 -5.86
CA LEU A 611 -10.01 1.51 -4.65
C LEU A 611 -8.64 2.16 -4.61
N SER A 612 -8.38 2.86 -3.52
CA SER A 612 -7.04 3.30 -3.14
C SER A 612 -6.90 3.29 -1.61
N GLY A 613 -5.76 2.78 -1.16
CA GLY A 613 -5.31 2.81 0.24
C GLY A 613 -4.59 4.10 0.64
N HIS A 614 -4.50 5.10 -0.25
CA HIS A 614 -3.76 6.34 0.00
C HIS A 614 -4.21 7.03 1.29
N PHE A 615 -3.33 7.90 1.75
CA PHE A 615 -3.54 8.71 2.94
C PHE A 615 -4.76 9.61 2.85
N ARG A 616 -5.65 9.47 3.82
CA ARG A 616 -6.80 10.35 4.01
C ARG A 616 -6.60 11.16 5.27
N SER A 617 -7.11 12.39 5.28
CA SER A 617 -7.14 13.20 6.50
C SER A 617 -8.00 12.57 7.60
N THR A 618 -8.85 11.59 7.26
CA THR A 618 -9.71 10.86 8.19
C THR A 618 -9.07 9.59 8.74
N ASP A 619 -7.85 9.24 8.31
CA ASP A 619 -7.16 8.04 8.77
C ASP A 619 -6.94 8.07 10.29
N TRP A 620 -6.84 6.90 10.90
CA TRP A 620 -6.44 6.79 12.28
C TRP A 620 -4.91 6.87 12.38
N ILE A 621 -4.40 8.07 12.59
CA ILE A 621 -2.96 8.29 12.78
C ILE A 621 -2.57 7.75 14.16
N ILE A 622 -1.61 6.82 14.18
CA ILE A 622 -0.92 6.41 15.40
C ILE A 622 0.21 7.40 15.65
N HIS A 623 1.12 7.57 14.70
CA HIS A 623 2.29 8.43 14.85
C HIS A 623 2.65 9.08 13.51
N ASN A 624 3.02 10.36 13.49
CA ASN A 624 3.86 10.92 12.44
C ASN A 624 4.63 12.13 12.98
N SER A 625 5.50 12.73 12.16
CA SER A 625 6.33 13.87 12.56
C SER A 625 5.51 15.12 12.93
N GLU A 626 4.30 15.29 12.39
CA GLU A 626 3.39 16.40 12.71
C GLU A 626 2.51 16.12 13.94
N GLN A 627 2.30 14.84 14.25
CA GLN A 627 1.51 14.35 15.38
C GLN A 627 2.29 13.26 16.11
N PRO A 628 3.38 13.62 16.82
CA PRO A 628 4.16 12.65 17.56
C PRO A 628 3.29 11.95 18.59
N TRP A 629 3.44 10.63 18.69
CA TRP A 629 2.69 9.81 19.65
C TRP A 629 2.78 10.32 21.10
N THR A 630 3.96 10.82 21.49
CA THR A 630 4.19 11.42 22.81
C THR A 630 3.40 12.71 23.03
N GLU A 631 3.18 13.50 21.96
CA GLU A 631 2.41 14.74 22.00
C GLU A 631 0.90 14.49 21.91
N ARG A 632 0.46 13.34 21.37
CA ARG A 632 -0.97 12.99 21.30
C ARG A 632 -1.63 13.06 22.66
N LYS A 633 -1.02 12.47 23.70
CA LYS A 633 -1.55 12.53 25.07
C LYS A 633 -1.64 13.96 25.57
N LYS A 634 -0.62 14.77 25.28
CA LYS A 634 -0.57 16.17 25.68
C LYS A 634 -1.69 16.96 25.00
N ASN A 635 -1.83 16.83 23.69
CA ASN A 635 -2.83 17.53 22.89
C ASN A 635 -4.25 17.08 23.23
N GLN A 636 -4.49 15.76 23.37
CA GLN A 636 -5.79 15.23 23.79
C GLN A 636 -6.16 15.73 25.20
N ALA A 637 -5.20 15.70 26.13
CA ALA A 637 -5.43 16.23 27.47
C ALA A 637 -5.67 17.74 27.46
N GLN A 638 -4.97 18.51 26.62
CA GLN A 638 -5.19 19.95 26.46
C GLN A 638 -6.56 20.27 25.86
N ILE A 639 -6.99 19.56 24.82
CA ILE A 639 -8.32 19.71 24.21
C ILE A 639 -9.39 19.37 25.23
N TRP A 640 -9.27 18.22 25.90
CA TRP A 640 -10.21 17.80 26.94
C TRP A 640 -10.30 18.83 28.07
N LEU A 641 -9.16 19.38 28.51
CA LEU A 641 -9.13 20.43 29.53
C LEU A 641 -9.82 21.70 29.05
N ALA A 642 -9.58 22.13 27.81
CA ALA A 642 -10.23 23.31 27.25
C ALA A 642 -11.75 23.12 27.17
N GLU A 643 -12.22 21.97 26.70
CA GLU A 643 -13.66 21.63 26.66
C GLU A 643 -14.26 21.57 28.06
N TYR A 644 -13.57 20.94 29.01
CA TYR A 644 -13.94 20.91 30.42
C TYR A 644 -14.13 22.32 30.99
N TRP A 645 -13.16 23.21 30.76
CA TRP A 645 -13.23 24.60 31.22
C TRP A 645 -14.40 25.36 30.59
N ASN A 646 -14.59 25.23 29.27
CA ASN A 646 -15.70 25.86 28.56
C ASN A 646 -17.06 25.36 29.07
N HIS A 647 -17.21 24.06 29.30
CA HIS A 647 -18.45 23.49 29.83
C HIS A 647 -18.73 23.91 31.27
N ALA A 648 -17.68 23.96 32.11
CA ALA A 648 -17.81 24.46 33.47
C ALA A 648 -18.27 25.91 33.50
N GLN A 649 -17.72 26.76 32.62
CA GLN A 649 -18.10 28.16 32.50
C GLN A 649 -19.55 28.31 32.04
N ASP A 650 -19.94 27.67 30.93
CA ASP A 650 -21.31 27.70 30.40
C ASP A 650 -22.33 27.25 31.47
N LEU A 651 -22.00 26.20 32.23
CA LEU A 651 -22.84 25.71 33.31
C LEU A 651 -23.06 26.76 34.40
N ILE A 652 -22.02 27.52 34.78
CA ILE A 652 -22.14 28.57 35.78
C ILE A 652 -22.96 29.74 35.22
N GLU A 653 -22.61 30.23 34.03
CA GLU A 653 -23.23 31.41 33.40
C GLU A 653 -24.74 31.23 33.16
N ARG A 654 -25.17 30.02 32.77
CA ARG A 654 -26.59 29.72 32.55
C ARG A 654 -27.39 29.38 33.81
N GLY A 655 -26.79 29.49 35.00
CA GLY A 655 -27.45 29.13 36.26
C GLY A 655 -27.62 27.61 36.46
N GLY A 656 -26.88 26.79 35.71
CA GLY A 656 -27.04 25.33 35.69
C GLY A 656 -26.26 24.58 36.78
N LEU A 657 -25.40 25.27 37.52
CA LEU A 657 -24.68 24.69 38.66
C LEU A 657 -25.59 24.67 39.90
N THR A 658 -26.06 23.49 40.28
CA THR A 658 -27.08 23.27 41.33
C THR A 658 -26.63 22.17 42.30
N PRO A 659 -27.33 21.93 43.42
CA PRO A 659 -27.06 20.79 44.29
C PRO A 659 -27.01 19.45 43.56
N GLU A 660 -27.78 19.32 42.48
CA GLU A 660 -27.87 18.12 41.64
C GLU A 660 -26.71 18.00 40.64
N THR A 661 -26.29 19.09 39.99
CA THR A 661 -25.25 19.04 38.93
C THR A 661 -23.83 19.22 39.46
N ALA A 662 -23.65 19.88 40.60
CA ALA A 662 -22.34 20.15 41.18
C ALA A 662 -21.53 18.89 41.56
N PRO A 663 -22.13 17.80 42.11
CA PRO A 663 -21.40 16.55 42.37
C PRO A 663 -20.74 15.95 41.11
N THR A 664 -21.43 15.99 39.97
CA THR A 664 -20.87 15.52 38.68
C THR A 664 -19.67 16.36 38.27
N MET A 665 -19.77 17.69 38.36
CA MET A 665 -18.66 18.58 38.03
C MET A 665 -17.45 18.38 38.96
N LEU A 666 -17.68 18.07 40.24
CA LEU A 666 -16.60 17.74 41.19
C LEU A 666 -15.90 16.41 40.85
N LYS A 667 -16.64 15.43 40.30
CA LYS A 667 -16.06 14.16 39.79
C LYS A 667 -15.21 14.43 38.55
N LEU A 668 -15.72 15.20 37.59
CA LEU A 668 -14.98 15.64 36.40
C LEU A 668 -13.73 16.46 36.75
N HIS A 669 -13.79 17.26 37.82
CA HIS A 669 -12.64 18.02 38.34
C HIS A 669 -11.46 17.11 38.71
N SER A 670 -11.73 15.94 39.30
CA SER A 670 -10.67 14.96 39.63
C SER A 670 -10.06 14.32 38.38
N GLN A 671 -10.80 14.28 37.27
CA GLN A 671 -10.30 13.87 35.97
C GLN A 671 -9.49 14.99 35.30
N ALA A 672 -9.91 16.25 35.46
CA ALA A 672 -9.14 17.42 35.01
C ALA A 672 -7.76 17.47 35.65
N ASP A 673 -7.66 17.25 36.96
CA ASP A 673 -6.36 17.17 37.65
C ASP A 673 -5.43 16.10 37.05
N ARG A 674 -5.97 14.93 36.67
CA ARG A 674 -5.19 13.88 36.00
C ARG A 674 -4.79 14.31 34.58
N MET A 675 -5.72 14.85 33.80
CA MET A 675 -5.44 15.33 32.44
C MET A 675 -4.39 16.43 32.44
N ALA A 676 -4.38 17.32 33.43
CA ALA A 676 -3.39 18.38 33.57
C ALA A 676 -1.95 17.86 33.66
N THR A 677 -1.73 16.73 34.35
CA THR A 677 -0.38 16.14 34.42
C THR A 677 0.15 15.71 33.05
N PHE A 678 -0.73 15.31 32.13
CA PHE A 678 -0.38 14.98 30.76
C PHE A 678 -0.31 16.23 29.86
N ALA A 679 -1.29 17.12 29.97
CA ALA A 679 -1.42 18.35 29.18
C ALA A 679 -0.25 19.33 29.38
N TYR A 680 0.31 19.35 30.59
CA TYR A 680 1.40 20.23 30.98
C TYR A 680 2.67 19.45 31.33
N ALA A 681 2.83 18.25 30.78
CA ALA A 681 4.08 17.49 30.94
C ALA A 681 5.26 18.33 30.42
N GLY A 682 6.25 18.57 31.29
CA GLY A 682 7.41 19.45 31.03
C GLY A 682 7.13 20.96 31.11
N GLN A 683 5.96 21.36 31.61
CA GLN A 683 5.46 22.74 31.73
C GLN A 683 5.03 23.02 33.18
N ASP A 684 6.00 23.09 34.10
CA ASP A 684 5.75 23.18 35.54
C ASP A 684 4.96 24.45 35.94
N GLU A 685 5.19 25.58 35.25
CA GLU A 685 4.49 26.83 35.53
C GLU A 685 3.00 26.74 35.16
N GLU A 686 2.70 26.21 33.97
CA GLU A 686 1.34 26.02 33.48
C GLU A 686 0.58 24.98 34.31
N LEU A 687 1.25 23.90 34.75
CA LEU A 687 0.66 22.94 35.66
C LEU A 687 0.30 23.58 37.01
N MET A 688 1.19 24.42 37.55
CA MET A 688 0.94 25.14 38.81
C MET A 688 -0.18 26.17 38.66
N GLU A 689 -0.27 26.84 37.52
CA GLU A 689 -1.39 27.71 37.19
C GLU A 689 -2.71 26.93 37.10
N HIS A 690 -2.72 25.77 36.45
CA HIS A 690 -3.87 24.89 36.41
C HIS A 690 -4.33 24.49 37.82
N VAL A 691 -3.41 24.01 38.67
CA VAL A 691 -3.70 23.64 40.07
C VAL A 691 -4.28 24.83 40.85
N ARG A 692 -3.77 26.04 40.61
CA ARG A 692 -4.29 27.28 41.22
C ARG A 692 -5.73 27.57 40.76
N ASN A 693 -6.01 27.47 39.47
CA ASN A 693 -7.33 27.72 38.88
C ASN A 693 -8.34 26.65 39.34
N GLN A 694 -7.94 25.39 39.38
CA GLN A 694 -8.76 24.27 39.88
C GLN A 694 -9.19 24.50 41.33
N LYS A 695 -8.29 24.94 42.22
CA LYS A 695 -8.66 25.25 43.63
C LYS A 695 -9.84 26.22 43.74
N VAL A 696 -9.88 27.27 42.92
CA VAL A 696 -11.00 28.22 42.90
C VAL A 696 -12.26 27.57 42.37
N GLN A 697 -12.17 26.88 41.25
CA GLN A 697 -13.34 26.28 40.63
C GLN A 697 -13.94 25.12 41.46
N LYS A 698 -13.11 24.35 42.17
CA LYS A 698 -13.58 23.37 43.17
C LYS A 698 -14.40 24.02 44.28
N ALA A 699 -13.97 25.19 44.75
CA ALA A 699 -14.70 25.97 45.74
C ALA A 699 -16.04 26.48 45.19
N VAL A 700 -16.07 26.94 43.93
CA VAL A 700 -17.30 27.32 43.21
C VAL A 700 -18.27 26.14 43.12
N PHE A 701 -17.81 24.96 42.72
CA PHE A 701 -18.66 23.77 42.63
C PHE A 701 -19.13 23.27 43.99
N HIS A 702 -18.30 23.34 45.04
CA HIS A 702 -18.75 23.06 46.40
C HIS A 702 -19.84 24.04 46.86
N ALA A 703 -19.76 25.31 46.48
CA ALA A 703 -20.80 26.31 46.77
C ALA A 703 -22.10 25.99 46.02
N GLY A 704 -22.01 25.68 44.72
CA GLY A 704 -23.16 25.23 43.94
C GLY A 704 -23.83 23.97 44.51
N ARG A 705 -23.04 23.02 45.04
CA ARG A 705 -23.55 21.83 45.76
C ARG A 705 -24.39 22.20 46.98
N LEU A 706 -24.13 23.35 47.60
CA LEU A 706 -24.85 23.88 48.75
C LEU A 706 -26.03 24.79 48.37
N GLY A 707 -26.31 24.95 47.07
CA GLY A 707 -27.42 25.75 46.55
C GLY A 707 -27.14 27.25 46.50
N VAL A 708 -25.87 27.66 46.47
CA VAL A 708 -25.50 29.07 46.30
C VAL A 708 -25.87 29.53 44.89
N ASP A 709 -26.52 30.70 44.79
CA ASP A 709 -26.90 31.31 43.51
C ASP A 709 -25.66 31.55 42.64
N ASN A 710 -25.67 31.07 41.40
CA ASN A 710 -24.58 31.23 40.44
C ASN A 710 -24.21 32.68 40.18
N ALA A 711 -25.16 33.62 40.28
CA ALA A 711 -24.87 35.05 40.14
C ALA A 711 -23.95 35.59 41.24
N ALA A 712 -23.82 34.87 42.38
CA ALA A 712 -22.92 35.19 43.47
C ALA A 712 -21.55 34.49 43.36
N LEU A 713 -21.33 33.67 42.33
CA LEU A 713 -20.11 32.90 42.11
C LEU A 713 -19.30 33.49 40.93
N PRO A 714 -17.96 33.43 40.98
CA PRO A 714 -17.15 33.82 39.83
C PRO A 714 -17.30 32.75 38.72
N PRO A 715 -17.74 33.11 37.49
CA PRO A 715 -17.83 32.19 36.36
C PRO A 715 -16.45 31.72 35.87
N HIS A 716 -15.38 32.48 36.12
CA HIS A 716 -14.01 32.12 35.78
C HIS A 716 -13.03 32.31 36.95
N PRO A 717 -12.03 31.43 37.14
CA PRO A 717 -11.00 31.62 38.17
C PRO A 717 -10.26 32.96 38.05
N GLU A 718 -10.01 33.44 36.84
CA GLU A 718 -9.36 34.75 36.62
C GLU A 718 -10.18 35.89 37.19
N GLN A 719 -11.51 35.84 37.11
CA GLN A 719 -12.37 36.86 37.71
C GLN A 719 -12.25 36.87 39.24
N PHE A 720 -12.02 35.71 39.86
CA PHE A 720 -11.71 35.66 41.28
C PHE A 720 -10.31 36.23 41.56
N PHE A 721 -9.31 35.95 40.74
CA PHE A 721 -7.94 36.45 40.96
C PHE A 721 -7.79 37.95 40.68
N SER A 722 -8.53 38.49 39.69
CA SER A 722 -8.53 39.91 39.32
C SER A 722 -9.51 40.76 40.13
N ALA A 723 -10.44 40.15 40.87
CA ALA A 723 -11.40 40.83 41.72
C ALA A 723 -10.74 41.68 42.82
N THR A 724 -11.42 42.76 43.22
CA THR A 724 -10.99 43.57 44.37
C THR A 724 -11.05 42.76 45.66
N ASP A 725 -10.40 43.25 46.72
CA ASP A 725 -10.43 42.58 48.02
C ASP A 725 -11.86 42.45 48.57
N GLU A 726 -12.73 43.43 48.31
CA GLU A 726 -14.15 43.39 48.66
C GLU A 726 -14.91 42.32 47.89
N GLU A 727 -14.66 42.18 46.59
CA GLU A 727 -15.28 41.17 45.73
C GLU A 727 -14.79 39.76 46.08
N LYS A 728 -13.49 39.58 46.30
CA LYS A 728 -12.92 38.32 46.82
C LYS A 728 -13.52 37.94 48.17
N LYS A 729 -13.71 38.90 49.08
CA LYS A 729 -14.40 38.68 50.35
C LYS A 729 -15.85 38.25 50.12
N ARG A 730 -16.57 38.87 49.17
CA ARG A 730 -17.94 38.50 48.81
C ARG A 730 -18.03 37.09 48.23
N TYR A 731 -17.15 36.74 47.29
CA TYR A 731 -17.05 35.40 46.73
C TYR A 731 -16.68 34.38 47.81
N ALA A 732 -15.70 34.68 48.66
CA ALA A 732 -15.28 33.79 49.74
C ALA A 732 -16.37 33.60 50.80
N VAL A 733 -17.19 34.61 51.09
CA VAL A 733 -18.37 34.48 51.97
C VAL A 733 -19.40 33.57 51.30
N SER A 734 -19.67 33.78 50.02
CA SER A 734 -20.66 32.98 49.26
C SER A 734 -20.21 31.52 49.07
N MET A 735 -18.91 31.26 48.97
CA MET A 735 -18.34 29.90 48.86
C MET A 735 -18.14 29.21 50.21
N ARG A 736 -18.27 29.93 51.34
CA ARG A 736 -18.21 29.30 52.66
C ARG A 736 -19.51 28.53 52.87
N PRO A 737 -19.44 27.29 53.35
CA PRO A 737 -20.63 26.65 53.86
C PRO A 737 -21.14 27.51 55.00
N ASP A 738 -22.31 28.14 54.82
CA ASP A 738 -23.02 28.67 55.96
C ASP A 738 -23.12 27.54 56.98
N LYS A 739 -22.72 27.83 58.22
CA LYS A 739 -23.01 26.97 59.37
C LYS A 739 -24.50 26.66 59.23
N ALA A 740 -24.82 25.39 58.94
CA ALA A 740 -26.17 24.96 58.61
C ALA A 740 -27.15 25.73 59.49
N PRO A 741 -28.10 26.49 58.92
CA PRO A 741 -29.09 27.14 59.74
C PRO A 741 -29.72 26.05 60.60
N ASP A 742 -29.63 26.23 61.91
CA ASP A 742 -30.17 25.33 62.92
C ASP A 742 -31.55 24.87 62.43
N ALA A 743 -31.76 23.55 62.36
CA ALA A 743 -32.93 22.92 61.75
C ALA A 743 -34.20 23.26 62.57
N GLY A 744 -34.61 24.52 62.49
CA GLY A 744 -35.78 25.09 63.11
C GLY A 744 -36.97 24.82 62.22
N LYS A 745 -37.76 23.82 62.64
CA LYS A 745 -39.18 23.61 62.34
C LYS A 745 -39.69 24.27 61.05
N LEU A 746 -39.89 23.41 60.05
CA LEU A 746 -40.91 23.58 59.00
C LEU A 746 -42.21 24.10 59.64
N ALA A 747 -42.53 25.36 59.36
CA ALA A 747 -43.86 25.91 59.51
C ALA A 747 -44.42 26.13 58.11
N ASP A 748 -45.53 25.45 57.85
CA ASP A 748 -46.44 25.64 56.73
C ASP A 748 -46.58 27.11 56.33
N THR A 749 -46.25 27.42 55.09
CA THR A 749 -47.01 28.44 54.34
C THR A 749 -47.02 28.08 52.86
N ALA A 750 -48.08 27.37 52.48
CA ALA A 750 -48.60 27.43 51.13
C ALA A 750 -49.06 28.88 50.85
N LYS A 751 -48.47 29.53 49.84
CA LYS A 751 -49.18 30.56 49.07
C LYS A 751 -48.66 30.62 47.64
N ALA A 752 -49.62 30.45 46.75
CA ALA A 752 -49.51 30.39 45.31
C ALA A 752 -48.99 31.70 44.68
N ALA A 753 -48.21 31.54 43.61
CA ALA A 753 -48.12 32.49 42.49
C ALA A 753 -47.77 31.71 41.20
N PRO A 754 -48.19 32.21 40.02
CA PRO A 754 -48.56 31.37 38.88
C PRO A 754 -47.40 31.01 37.96
N ARG A 755 -47.46 29.78 37.43
CA ARG A 755 -46.67 29.31 36.27
C ARG A 755 -47.08 30.06 35.01
N PRO A 756 -46.14 30.56 34.18
CA PRO A 756 -46.34 30.62 32.75
C PRO A 756 -45.84 29.31 32.12
N GLN A 757 -46.77 28.57 31.51
CA GLN A 757 -46.41 27.59 30.49
C GLN A 757 -45.99 28.37 29.24
N SER A 758 -44.70 28.37 28.91
CA SER A 758 -44.23 28.66 27.56
C SER A 758 -43.68 27.37 26.96
N ARG A 759 -44.42 26.82 26.00
CA ARG A 759 -43.89 25.89 24.99
C ARG A 759 -42.71 26.59 24.30
N LEU A 760 -41.52 26.00 24.36
CA LEU A 760 -40.44 26.32 23.45
C LEU A 760 -40.42 25.25 22.36
N SER A 761 -40.92 25.62 21.19
CA SER A 761 -40.51 25.01 19.92
C SER A 761 -39.08 25.47 19.59
N PRO A 762 -38.31 24.66 18.85
CA PRO A 762 -36.91 24.97 18.54
C PRO A 762 -36.80 26.15 17.56
N PRO A 763 -35.84 27.07 17.72
CA PRO A 763 -35.56 28.05 16.68
C PRO A 763 -34.77 27.37 15.55
N GLY A 764 -35.34 27.45 14.35
CA GLY A 764 -34.68 27.09 13.10
C GLY A 764 -33.62 28.11 12.68
N SER A 765 -32.69 27.61 11.85
CA SER A 765 -32.20 28.22 10.61
C SER A 765 -32.40 29.74 10.49
N GLY A 766 -31.32 30.48 10.77
CA GLY A 766 -31.16 31.88 10.41
C GLY A 766 -29.97 32.04 9.46
N ASN A 767 -30.27 32.32 8.20
CA ASN A 767 -29.36 32.86 7.18
C ASN A 767 -28.58 34.07 7.72
N THR A 768 -27.27 34.09 7.50
CA THR A 768 -26.50 35.34 7.40
C THR A 768 -25.92 35.48 5.99
N ALA A 769 -26.59 36.31 5.20
CA ALA A 769 -26.03 36.93 4.02
C ALA A 769 -25.44 38.29 4.42
N HIS A 770 -24.11 38.39 4.42
CA HIS A 770 -23.31 39.60 4.18
C HIS A 770 -21.92 39.05 3.77
N GLY A 771 -21.36 39.29 2.59
CA GLY A 771 -21.43 40.49 1.78
C GLY A 771 -20.26 41.43 2.09
N THR A 772 -19.02 40.95 1.98
CA THR A 772 -17.83 41.83 1.92
C THR A 772 -16.85 41.32 0.87
N GLN A 773 -16.78 42.04 -0.24
CA GLN A 773 -15.70 41.99 -1.22
C GLN A 773 -14.36 42.26 -0.53
N MET A 774 -13.40 41.34 -0.65
CA MET A 774 -11.99 41.64 -0.48
C MET A 774 -11.36 41.69 -1.87
N THR A 775 -11.07 42.92 -2.27
CA THR A 775 -10.36 43.32 -3.49
C THR A 775 -8.95 42.75 -3.54
N ALA A 776 -8.58 42.27 -4.73
CA ALA A 776 -7.21 42.00 -5.13
C ALA A 776 -6.28 43.19 -4.88
N ARG A 777 -5.08 42.91 -4.36
CA ARG A 777 -3.92 43.82 -4.39
C ARG A 777 -2.63 43.00 -4.49
N PRO A 778 -1.55 43.58 -5.03
CA PRO A 778 -1.00 43.11 -6.28
C PRO A 778 0.40 42.51 -6.14
N GLN A 779 0.76 41.75 -7.17
CA GLN A 779 2.09 41.27 -7.50
C GLN A 779 3.18 42.32 -7.19
N ARG A 780 4.09 41.96 -6.29
CA ARG A 780 5.38 42.64 -6.15
C ARG A 780 6.37 41.93 -7.07
N ARG A 781 6.62 42.54 -8.23
CA ARG A 781 7.79 42.28 -9.07
C ARG A 781 9.06 42.55 -8.25
N LEU A 782 9.92 41.55 -8.12
CA LEU A 782 11.34 41.78 -7.87
C LEU A 782 12.08 41.45 -9.16
N ALA A 783 12.69 42.48 -9.75
CA ALA A 783 13.66 42.37 -10.83
C ALA A 783 15.03 41.99 -10.26
N PRO A 784 15.94 41.44 -11.09
CA PRO A 784 17.11 40.70 -10.64
C PRO A 784 18.34 41.61 -10.40
N PRO A 785 19.31 41.21 -9.57
CA PRO A 785 20.70 41.55 -9.79
C PRO A 785 21.30 40.44 -10.68
N GLY A 786 21.97 40.70 -11.79
CA GLY A 786 23.06 41.66 -11.91
C GLY A 786 24.29 40.85 -12.31
N SER A 787 24.49 40.71 -13.61
CA SER A 787 25.68 40.17 -14.24
C SER A 787 26.93 40.98 -13.86
N ALA A 788 27.95 40.32 -13.33
CA ALA A 788 29.31 40.82 -13.35
C ALA A 788 30.22 39.67 -13.81
N GLY A 789 30.73 39.80 -15.04
CA GLY A 789 31.79 38.93 -15.53
C GLY A 789 33.14 39.29 -14.92
N ASN A 790 34.03 38.32 -14.86
CA ASN A 790 35.41 38.57 -15.26
C ASN A 790 36.12 37.31 -15.76
N LYS A 791 37.05 37.62 -16.67
CA LYS A 791 37.80 36.81 -17.63
C LYS A 791 38.86 35.87 -17.00
N PRO A 792 39.54 35.03 -17.84
CA PRO A 792 40.12 33.75 -17.47
C PRO A 792 41.65 33.77 -17.30
N SER A 793 42.21 32.58 -17.00
CA SER A 793 43.59 32.07 -17.28
C SER A 793 44.47 31.84 -16.03
N PRO A 794 45.55 31.04 -16.11
CA PRO A 794 45.79 29.82 -16.89
C PRO A 794 46.50 28.69 -16.09
N SER A 795 46.61 27.53 -16.74
CA SER A 795 47.75 26.57 -16.74
C SER A 795 48.26 25.97 -15.42
N GLY A 796 48.31 24.64 -15.40
CA GLY A 796 49.17 23.89 -14.48
C GLY A 796 49.22 22.39 -14.80
N ASN A 797 50.24 21.99 -15.55
CA ASN A 797 50.75 20.62 -15.69
C ASN A 797 50.64 19.85 -14.36
N GLY A 798 50.16 18.61 -14.32
CA GLY A 798 50.75 17.45 -14.96
C GLY A 798 51.24 16.49 -13.88
N ARG A 799 50.77 15.25 -13.87
CA ARG A 799 51.49 14.14 -13.22
C ARG A 799 50.98 12.80 -13.72
N GLN A 800 51.87 12.14 -14.46
CA GLN A 800 51.93 10.70 -14.61
C GLN A 800 51.99 10.04 -13.23
N ASN A 801 51.25 8.95 -13.05
CA ASN A 801 51.67 7.77 -12.28
C ASN A 801 50.77 6.61 -12.71
N GLN A 802 51.34 5.69 -13.48
CA GLN A 802 51.82 4.39 -13.02
C GLN A 802 50.68 3.37 -12.90
N ARG A 803 50.59 2.57 -13.97
CA ARG A 803 50.00 1.23 -13.99
C ARG A 803 50.53 0.43 -12.80
N LYS A 804 49.62 -0.19 -12.06
CA LYS A 804 49.88 -1.42 -11.33
C LYS A 804 48.76 -2.41 -11.64
N ASP A 805 49.23 -3.59 -12.01
CA ASP A 805 48.47 -4.80 -12.25
C ASP A 805 47.71 -5.22 -10.98
N GLU A 806 46.41 -5.47 -11.09
CA GLU A 806 45.69 -6.42 -10.23
C GLU A 806 44.68 -7.20 -11.09
N GLY A 807 44.67 -8.52 -10.91
CA GLY A 807 44.00 -9.50 -11.76
C GLY A 807 42.48 -9.61 -11.59
N PRO A 808 41.83 -10.52 -12.34
CA PRO A 808 40.38 -10.58 -12.44
C PRO A 808 39.79 -11.31 -11.24
N ALA A 809 38.95 -10.60 -10.47
CA ALA A 809 38.03 -11.22 -9.53
C ALA A 809 36.68 -11.40 -10.21
N MET A 810 36.13 -12.60 -10.07
CA MET A 810 34.91 -13.13 -10.68
C MET A 810 33.68 -12.28 -10.36
N GLU A 811 32.90 -12.00 -11.40
CA GLU A 811 31.47 -11.68 -11.32
C GLU A 811 30.67 -12.96 -11.06
N ARG A 812 29.73 -12.88 -10.11
CA ARG A 812 28.54 -13.71 -10.01
C ARG A 812 27.34 -12.78 -9.91
#